data_AF-A0A970QCN7-F1
#
_entry.id   AF-A0A970QCN7-F1
#
_cell.length_a   1.000
_cell.length_b   1.000
_cell.length_c   1.000
_cell.angle_alpha   90.00
_cell.angle_beta   90.00
_cell.angle_gamma   90.00
#
_symmetry.space_group_name_H-M   'P 1'
#
loop_
_entity.id
_entity.type
_entity.pdbx_description
1 polymer ?
#
loop_
_entity_poly.entity_id
_entity_poly.type
_entity_poly.pdbx_seq_one_letter_code
_entity_poly.pdbx_strand_id
1 'polypeptide(L)'
;MASGVSSTEVTLGDKKITFETGRLAKQASGAVVVRSGDTMVLVTAVVASTERNVDFFPLTVDVEAGMYAAGKIPGGFIKKEGRPSDQAILNARLIDRPIRPLWPKGFNKETHIVATVLSVDKRNPYDVLAIAGASAALCLSHAPFMGPVGAVRVAKVDGSWVVNPTYEEIDQSPVNLVVAGTNEAIGMVEAGCEEVDETDILAGLEVAHEAIKKQCQAVNAWAAEVGVPKMEFVEKLPDRLLMGKINARFGGEIEQASNVFDKHERADAVAKVKQEVLAAYPPAEGSEDPVAETAALAKAFDAVEKEIVRRVIAVDKRRPDGRGVDEIRQIDCDVRVAPRTHGSGLFTRGQTQVLTLLTLGAARDEQRIDGLDIEESKRFMHHYKFPPFSVGETGFMRGPGRREIGHGALAERALCSLIPDEETFPYTIRLVSETLESNGSSSMASVCASTLALMDAGVPISRPVAGIAMGLIKEGDDYVVLTDIAGVEDHLGDMDFKVAGTESGITALQMDIKIKGVTFDIMKDALERARKARMFILEKITAAISTPRAELSEFAPRIGTVRIDPEKIGAIIGKGGETIRGMEAEFECTIDVAEDGLIKVFATDGKLGDACLERIGLLTRDTEPGDIVEGRVASTTSFGAFVTLKPGTDGLIHISRLADRRVANVEEVVNRGDLVRVEVLDVQQQGGKEKISLRLLENLSAKEGSAY
;
A
#
# COMPACT_ATOMS: atom_id res chain seq x y z
N MET A 1 9.86 31.31 -26.98
CA MET A 1 9.10 30.30 -27.74
C MET A 1 8.78 30.86 -29.11
N ALA A 2 8.86 30.04 -30.16
CA ALA A 2 8.45 30.42 -31.52
C ALA A 2 7.00 30.95 -31.51
N SER A 3 6.67 31.89 -32.40
CA SER A 3 5.38 32.59 -32.44
C SER A 3 4.21 31.76 -32.97
N GLY A 4 4.32 30.42 -32.97
CA GLY A 4 3.34 29.49 -33.54
C GLY A 4 3.22 28.19 -32.75
N VAL A 5 2.18 27.40 -33.09
CA VAL A 5 2.01 26.05 -32.55
C VAL A 5 2.99 25.11 -33.26
N SER A 6 3.73 24.32 -32.50
CA SER A 6 4.62 23.27 -33.02
C SER A 6 4.31 21.95 -32.33
N SER A 7 4.52 20.85 -33.04
CA SER A 7 4.28 19.51 -32.53
C SER A 7 5.31 18.51 -33.05
N THR A 8 5.59 17.50 -32.24
CA THR A 8 6.32 16.29 -32.65
C THR A 8 5.53 15.05 -32.23
N GLU A 9 5.85 13.90 -32.81
CA GLU A 9 5.21 12.63 -32.50
C GLU A 9 6.22 11.49 -32.41
N VAL A 10 5.88 10.48 -31.60
CA VAL A 10 6.62 9.23 -31.49
C VAL A 10 5.64 8.07 -31.48
N THR A 11 5.97 7.03 -32.23
CA THR A 11 5.21 5.77 -32.24
C THR A 11 5.98 4.70 -31.48
N LEU A 12 5.34 4.11 -30.47
CA LEU A 12 5.89 3.06 -29.62
C LEU A 12 4.93 1.87 -29.67
N GLY A 13 5.34 0.78 -30.33
CA GLY A 13 4.41 -0.30 -30.66
C GLY A 13 3.30 0.20 -31.59
N ASP A 14 2.05 0.00 -31.20
CA ASP A 14 0.85 0.51 -31.86
C ASP A 14 0.42 1.91 -31.36
N LYS A 15 1.02 2.39 -30.25
CA LYS A 15 0.62 3.66 -29.62
C LYS A 15 1.35 4.84 -30.24
N LYS A 16 0.57 5.85 -30.62
CA LYS A 16 1.07 7.16 -31.07
C LYS A 16 0.97 8.17 -29.94
N ILE A 17 2.11 8.75 -29.58
CA ILE A 17 2.20 9.82 -28.58
C ILE A 17 2.55 11.12 -29.30
N THR A 18 1.76 12.16 -29.08
CA THR A 18 2.01 13.50 -29.64
C THR A 18 2.39 14.48 -28.54
N PHE A 19 3.28 15.41 -28.88
CA PHE A 19 3.70 16.51 -28.03
C PHE A 19 3.40 17.81 -28.77
N GLU A 20 2.69 18.75 -28.15
CA GLU A 20 2.37 20.06 -28.73
C GLU A 20 2.82 21.20 -27.79
N THR A 21 3.43 22.25 -28.35
CA THR A 21 3.77 23.48 -27.63
C THR A 21 3.28 24.72 -28.37
N GLY A 22 3.31 25.88 -27.73
CA GLY A 22 2.96 27.17 -28.35
C GLY A 22 1.46 27.46 -28.45
N ARG A 23 0.58 26.54 -28.01
CA ARG A 23 -0.88 26.81 -27.89
C ARG A 23 -1.27 27.26 -26.49
N LEU A 24 -0.96 26.45 -25.47
CA LEU A 24 -1.38 26.65 -24.08
C LEU A 24 -0.22 27.12 -23.18
N ALA A 25 -0.56 27.76 -22.06
CA ALA A 25 0.36 28.11 -20.96
C ALA A 25 1.66 28.86 -21.39
N LYS A 26 1.55 29.79 -22.34
CA LYS A 26 2.68 30.51 -22.97
C LYS A 26 3.57 31.32 -22.01
N GLN A 27 3.10 31.59 -20.79
CA GLN A 27 3.86 32.32 -19.76
C GLN A 27 4.77 31.41 -18.93
N ALA A 28 4.59 30.09 -18.98
CA ALA A 28 5.49 29.16 -18.29
C ALA A 28 6.89 29.20 -18.92
N SER A 29 7.91 28.75 -18.16
CA SER A 29 9.27 28.63 -18.71
C SER A 29 9.31 27.60 -19.84
N GLY A 30 8.51 26.54 -19.74
CA GLY A 30 8.17 25.62 -20.82
C GLY A 30 6.80 25.00 -20.58
N ALA A 31 6.07 24.69 -21.65
CA ALA A 31 4.76 24.07 -21.60
C ALA A 31 4.55 23.11 -22.78
N VAL A 32 4.04 21.92 -22.48
CA VAL A 32 3.78 20.87 -23.48
C VAL A 32 2.45 20.20 -23.18
N VAL A 33 1.63 20.03 -24.19
CA VAL A 33 0.48 19.12 -24.16
C VAL A 33 0.94 17.78 -24.72
N VAL A 34 0.80 16.72 -23.93
CA VAL A 34 1.07 15.34 -24.36
C VAL A 34 -0.26 14.61 -24.54
N ARG A 35 -0.38 13.82 -25.61
CA ARG A 35 -1.59 13.05 -25.90
C ARG A 35 -1.26 11.66 -26.43
N SER A 36 -2.04 10.67 -25.99
CA SER A 36 -2.13 9.32 -26.57
C SER A 36 -3.59 8.90 -26.56
N GLY A 37 -4.13 8.50 -27.72
CA GLY A 37 -5.58 8.34 -27.86
C GLY A 37 -6.31 9.64 -27.53
N ASP A 38 -7.30 9.57 -26.63
CA ASP A 38 -8.01 10.75 -26.12
C ASP A 38 -7.58 11.15 -24.70
N THR A 39 -6.57 10.46 -24.14
CA THR A 39 -5.91 10.88 -22.90
C THR A 39 -4.94 12.03 -23.20
N MET A 40 -5.12 13.16 -22.49
CA MET A 40 -4.39 14.41 -22.71
C MET A 40 -3.94 15.03 -21.39
N VAL A 41 -2.66 15.38 -21.31
CA VAL A 41 -2.04 16.00 -20.13
C VAL A 41 -1.32 17.28 -20.55
N LEU A 42 -1.64 18.41 -19.92
CA LEU A 42 -0.86 19.64 -20.02
C LEU A 42 0.21 19.62 -18.94
N VAL A 43 1.48 19.69 -19.32
CA VAL A 43 2.59 19.78 -18.38
C VAL A 43 3.31 21.11 -18.55
N THR A 44 3.53 21.80 -17.44
CA THR A 44 4.24 23.08 -17.38
C THR A 44 5.45 22.97 -16.48
N ALA A 45 6.52 23.69 -16.82
CA ALA A 45 7.69 23.86 -15.98
C ALA A 45 7.95 25.36 -15.81
N VAL A 46 8.18 25.78 -14.57
CA VAL A 46 8.51 27.16 -14.21
C VAL A 46 9.76 27.15 -13.35
N VAL A 47 10.75 27.96 -13.74
CA VAL A 47 11.98 28.20 -12.96
C VAL A 47 11.96 29.62 -12.44
N ALA A 48 12.15 29.80 -11.13
CA ALA A 48 12.20 31.10 -10.50
C ALA A 48 13.39 31.94 -11.03
N SER A 49 13.24 33.26 -11.03
CA SER A 49 14.34 34.15 -11.45
C SER A 49 15.45 34.22 -10.39
N THR A 50 15.10 34.13 -9.11
CA THR A 50 16.02 34.21 -7.96
C THR A 50 16.27 32.85 -7.32
N GLU A 51 17.42 32.73 -6.65
CA GLU A 51 17.75 31.57 -5.83
C GLU A 51 17.12 31.69 -4.44
N ARG A 52 16.84 30.54 -3.83
CA ARG A 52 16.49 30.48 -2.41
C ARG A 52 17.73 30.19 -1.58
N ASN A 53 17.83 30.82 -0.42
CA ASN A 53 18.85 30.52 0.58
C ASN A 53 18.47 29.24 1.35
N VAL A 54 18.64 28.09 0.68
CA VAL A 54 18.39 26.75 1.21
C VAL A 54 19.52 25.82 0.77
N ASP A 55 19.73 24.74 1.51
CA ASP A 55 20.77 23.74 1.28
C ASP A 55 20.31 22.57 0.38
N PHE A 56 19.05 22.57 -0.07
CA PHE A 56 18.47 21.57 -0.97
C PHE A 56 17.98 22.20 -2.28
N PHE A 57 17.77 21.38 -3.32
CA PHE A 57 17.12 21.82 -4.56
C PHE A 57 15.60 21.90 -4.39
N PRO A 58 14.97 23.10 -4.41
CA PRO A 58 13.53 23.24 -4.24
C PRO A 58 12.78 22.93 -5.54
N LEU A 59 12.74 21.63 -5.89
CA LEU A 59 11.90 21.08 -6.93
C LEU A 59 10.59 20.58 -6.33
N THR A 60 9.48 21.12 -6.84
CA THR A 60 8.12 20.66 -6.55
C THR A 60 7.50 20.13 -7.82
N VAL A 61 6.84 18.98 -7.71
CA VAL A 61 6.01 18.40 -8.78
C VAL A 61 4.60 18.20 -8.25
N ASP A 62 3.59 18.63 -9.00
CA ASP A 62 2.18 18.41 -8.70
C ASP A 62 1.45 17.79 -9.89
N VAL A 63 0.48 16.92 -9.59
CA VAL A 63 -0.42 16.32 -10.57
C VAL A 63 -1.84 16.75 -10.22
N GLU A 64 -2.47 17.50 -11.12
CA GLU A 64 -3.84 17.96 -10.99
C GLU A 64 -4.76 17.05 -11.81
N ALA A 65 -5.43 16.14 -11.11
CA ALA A 65 -6.32 15.12 -11.69
C ALA A 65 -7.78 15.46 -11.38
N GLY A 66 -8.34 16.45 -12.09
CA GLY A 66 -9.72 16.90 -11.89
C GLY A 66 -10.74 16.01 -12.58
N MET A 67 -11.91 15.81 -11.97
CA MET A 67 -12.95 14.87 -12.44
C MET A 67 -13.53 15.25 -13.80
N TYR A 68 -13.44 16.53 -14.17
CA TYR A 68 -13.80 17.04 -15.48
C TYR A 68 -13.03 16.34 -16.61
N ALA A 69 -11.82 15.81 -16.36
CA ALA A 69 -11.05 15.08 -17.36
C ALA A 69 -11.76 13.79 -17.80
N ALA A 70 -12.61 13.23 -16.94
CA ALA A 70 -13.48 12.08 -17.23
C ALA A 70 -14.95 12.49 -17.47
N GLY A 71 -15.24 13.80 -17.58
CA GLY A 71 -16.61 14.31 -17.70
C GLY A 71 -17.48 14.12 -16.45
N LYS A 72 -16.87 13.94 -15.27
CA LYS A 72 -17.56 13.69 -13.99
C LYS A 72 -17.56 14.95 -13.10
N ILE A 73 -18.56 15.06 -12.23
CA ILE A 73 -18.58 16.02 -11.11
C ILE A 73 -18.07 15.30 -9.87
N PRO A 74 -17.17 15.89 -9.05
CA PRO A 74 -16.64 15.26 -7.84
C PRO A 74 -17.74 14.71 -6.90
N GLY A 75 -17.50 13.54 -6.31
CA GLY A 75 -18.45 12.86 -5.44
C GLY A 75 -18.68 13.57 -4.11
N GLY A 76 -17.68 14.29 -3.59
CA GLY A 76 -17.71 14.98 -2.30
C GLY A 76 -18.84 16.00 -2.14
N PHE A 77 -19.16 16.35 -0.89
CA PHE A 77 -20.30 17.22 -0.55
C PHE A 77 -20.28 18.58 -1.26
N ILE A 78 -19.08 19.17 -1.41
CA ILE A 78 -18.87 20.51 -1.99
C ILE A 78 -18.88 20.47 -3.54
N LYS A 79 -18.83 19.29 -4.17
CA LYS A 79 -18.76 19.12 -5.63
C LYS A 79 -17.57 19.86 -6.28
N LYS A 80 -16.44 19.86 -5.59
CA LYS A 80 -15.18 20.49 -5.99
C LYS A 80 -14.00 19.60 -5.61
N GLU A 81 -12.96 19.60 -6.42
CA GLU A 81 -11.67 18.96 -6.12
C GLU A 81 -11.07 19.55 -4.83
N GLY A 82 -10.68 18.65 -3.93
CA GLY A 82 -10.13 18.98 -2.61
C GLY A 82 -8.62 18.78 -2.56
N ARG A 83 -8.15 18.07 -1.52
CA ARG A 83 -6.75 17.63 -1.44
C ARG A 83 -6.41 16.71 -2.62
N PRO A 84 -5.15 16.68 -3.09
CA PRO A 84 -4.70 15.69 -4.07
C PRO A 84 -5.02 14.27 -3.61
N SER A 85 -5.44 13.42 -4.54
CA SER A 85 -5.65 11.99 -4.29
C SER A 85 -4.30 11.28 -4.08
N ASP A 86 -4.33 10.09 -3.45
CA ASP A 86 -3.13 9.28 -3.29
C ASP A 86 -2.50 8.96 -4.65
N GLN A 87 -3.32 8.66 -5.67
CA GLN A 87 -2.83 8.44 -7.02
C GLN A 87 -2.15 9.66 -7.63
N ALA A 88 -2.70 10.87 -7.45
CA ALA A 88 -2.05 12.10 -7.92
C ALA A 88 -0.71 12.34 -7.22
N ILE A 89 -0.63 12.07 -5.91
CA ILE A 89 0.62 12.15 -5.14
C ILE A 89 1.63 11.11 -5.62
N LEU A 90 1.20 9.87 -5.88
CA LEU A 90 2.06 8.81 -6.41
C LEU A 90 2.60 9.18 -7.79
N ASN A 91 1.74 9.68 -8.69
CA ASN A 91 2.15 10.12 -10.02
C ASN A 91 3.11 11.33 -9.96
N ALA A 92 2.89 12.27 -9.04
CA ALA A 92 3.83 13.38 -8.81
C ALA A 92 5.22 12.87 -8.39
N ARG A 93 5.27 11.86 -7.50
CA ARG A 93 6.54 11.20 -7.13
C ARG A 93 7.17 10.46 -8.30
N LEU A 94 6.36 9.79 -9.12
CA LEU A 94 6.81 9.05 -10.29
C LEU A 94 7.46 9.97 -11.34
N ILE A 95 6.97 11.22 -11.46
CA ILE A 95 7.58 12.26 -12.30
C ILE A 95 8.87 12.80 -11.66
N ASP A 96 8.85 13.10 -10.35
CA ASP A 96 9.97 13.72 -9.62
C ASP A 96 11.25 12.87 -9.63
N ARG A 97 11.10 11.56 -9.36
CA ARG A 97 12.19 10.60 -9.20
C ARG A 97 13.19 10.58 -10.38
N PRO A 98 12.77 10.40 -11.64
CA PRO A 98 13.71 10.34 -12.76
C PRO A 98 14.25 11.71 -13.20
N ILE A 99 13.59 12.82 -12.86
CA ILE A 99 14.05 14.17 -13.28
C ILE A 99 15.01 14.81 -12.28
N ARG A 100 14.84 14.54 -10.98
CA ARG A 100 15.61 15.20 -9.90
C ARG A 100 17.14 15.00 -10.02
N PRO A 101 17.66 13.83 -10.42
CA PRO A 101 19.11 13.64 -10.58
C PRO A 101 19.73 14.43 -11.74
N LEU A 102 18.93 14.90 -12.70
CA LEU A 102 19.39 15.49 -13.97
C LEU A 102 19.50 17.02 -13.92
N TRP A 103 19.87 17.55 -12.74
CA TRP A 103 20.10 18.97 -12.51
C TRP A 103 21.55 19.21 -12.08
N PRO A 104 22.16 20.34 -12.50
CA PRO A 104 23.50 20.72 -12.08
C PRO A 104 23.61 20.79 -10.55
N LYS A 105 24.75 20.38 -10.01
CA LYS A 105 24.97 20.39 -8.56
C LYS A 105 24.93 21.82 -8.01
N GLY A 106 24.17 22.00 -6.91
CA GLY A 106 23.99 23.30 -6.26
C GLY A 106 22.96 24.21 -6.92
N PHE A 107 22.07 23.68 -7.76
CA PHE A 107 20.97 24.45 -8.33
C PHE A 107 19.86 24.69 -7.27
N ASN A 108 19.73 25.94 -6.82
CA ASN A 108 18.80 26.34 -5.74
C ASN A 108 17.71 27.33 -6.19
N LYS A 109 17.44 27.42 -7.50
CA LYS A 109 16.27 28.16 -8.00
C LYS A 109 15.03 27.29 -7.89
N GLU A 110 13.98 27.84 -7.28
CA GLU A 110 12.72 27.13 -7.12
C GLU A 110 12.17 26.73 -8.49
N THR A 111 11.86 25.45 -8.63
CA THR A 111 11.36 24.87 -9.86
C THR A 111 10.06 24.16 -9.57
N HIS A 112 9.02 24.52 -10.31
CA HIS A 112 7.70 23.93 -10.16
C HIS A 112 7.26 23.30 -11.47
N ILE A 113 6.89 22.02 -11.40
CA ILE A 113 6.31 21.27 -12.50
C ILE A 113 4.88 20.92 -12.14
N VAL A 114 3.94 21.27 -13.01
CA VAL A 114 2.53 20.95 -12.83
C VAL A 114 2.05 20.16 -14.04
N ALA A 115 1.58 18.94 -13.80
CA ALA A 115 0.93 18.09 -14.79
C ALA A 115 -0.59 18.09 -14.55
N THR A 116 -1.34 18.77 -15.41
CA THR A 116 -2.80 18.84 -15.36
C THR A 116 -3.39 17.84 -16.34
N VAL A 117 -4.16 16.88 -15.84
CA VAL A 117 -4.88 15.92 -16.67
C VAL A 117 -6.12 16.60 -17.24
N LEU A 118 -6.15 16.80 -18.55
CA LEU A 118 -7.22 17.53 -19.24
C LEU A 118 -8.32 16.62 -19.80
N SER A 119 -7.95 15.39 -20.17
CA SER A 119 -8.86 14.39 -20.71
C SER A 119 -8.33 12.99 -20.41
N VAL A 120 -9.20 12.04 -20.09
CA VAL A 120 -8.87 10.62 -19.96
C VAL A 120 -9.86 9.78 -20.76
N ASP A 121 -9.34 8.83 -21.53
CA ASP A 121 -10.15 7.95 -22.37
C ASP A 121 -10.49 6.60 -21.72
N LYS A 122 -10.08 6.43 -20.46
CA LYS A 122 -10.22 5.18 -19.66
C LYS A 122 -9.61 3.95 -20.33
N ARG A 123 -8.71 4.14 -21.30
CA ARG A 123 -7.96 3.07 -21.98
C ARG A 123 -6.47 3.24 -21.75
N ASN A 124 -5.95 4.44 -21.98
CA ASN A 124 -4.53 4.75 -21.90
C ASN A 124 -4.20 5.42 -20.55
N PRO A 125 -3.33 4.83 -19.72
CA PRO A 125 -2.82 5.48 -18.51
C PRO A 125 -2.13 6.82 -18.81
N TYR A 126 -2.35 7.81 -17.95
CA TYR A 126 -1.83 9.17 -18.15
C TYR A 126 -0.48 9.43 -17.46
N ASP A 127 -0.05 8.53 -16.57
CA ASP A 127 1.14 8.69 -15.72
C ASP A 127 2.43 8.80 -16.55
N VAL A 128 2.69 7.87 -17.47
CA VAL A 128 3.87 7.88 -18.34
C VAL A 128 3.87 9.07 -19.31
N LEU A 129 2.67 9.53 -19.72
CA LEU A 129 2.52 10.73 -20.53
C LEU A 129 2.89 11.99 -19.74
N ALA A 130 2.54 12.04 -18.46
CA ALA A 130 2.90 13.15 -17.57
C ALA A 130 4.42 13.23 -17.35
N ILE A 131 5.12 12.11 -17.21
CA ILE A 131 6.59 12.08 -17.10
C ILE A 131 7.23 12.57 -18.40
N ALA A 132 6.81 12.03 -19.54
CA ALA A 132 7.31 12.45 -20.85
C ALA A 132 7.03 13.95 -21.12
N GLY A 133 5.86 14.44 -20.70
CA GLY A 133 5.50 15.86 -20.80
C GLY A 133 6.33 16.76 -19.90
N ALA A 134 6.63 16.35 -18.67
CA ALA A 134 7.51 17.10 -17.76
C ALA A 134 8.92 17.23 -18.34
N SER A 135 9.45 16.12 -18.85
CA SER A 135 10.73 16.08 -19.55
C SER A 135 10.75 17.02 -20.77
N ALA A 136 9.75 16.93 -21.64
CA ALA A 136 9.65 17.80 -22.82
C ALA A 136 9.50 19.29 -22.44
N ALA A 137 8.67 19.62 -21.45
CA ALA A 137 8.50 20.99 -20.98
C ALA A 137 9.81 21.57 -20.42
N LEU A 138 10.58 20.80 -19.66
CA LEU A 138 11.91 21.20 -19.18
C LEU A 138 12.90 21.37 -20.35
N CYS A 139 12.92 20.43 -21.30
CA CYS A 139 13.78 20.47 -22.49
C CYS A 139 13.47 21.67 -23.40
N LEU A 140 12.21 22.12 -23.49
CA LEU A 140 11.85 23.32 -24.24
C LEU A 140 12.08 24.63 -23.47
N SER A 141 12.24 24.55 -22.15
CA SER A 141 12.48 25.71 -21.29
C SER A 141 13.94 26.15 -21.25
N HIS A 142 14.20 27.27 -20.59
CA HIS A 142 15.55 27.76 -20.31
C HIS A 142 16.20 27.06 -19.10
N ALA A 143 15.53 26.10 -18.43
CA ALA A 143 16.10 25.37 -17.31
C ALA A 143 17.38 24.63 -17.72
N PRO A 144 18.45 24.61 -16.89
CA PRO A 144 19.68 23.87 -17.17
C PRO A 144 19.49 22.36 -16.90
N PHE A 145 18.42 21.77 -17.42
CA PHE A 145 18.06 20.37 -17.25
C PHE A 145 18.87 19.48 -18.20
N MET A 146 19.47 18.41 -17.67
CA MET A 146 20.37 17.49 -18.39
C MET A 146 19.66 16.27 -19.01
N GLY A 147 18.34 16.34 -19.19
CA GLY A 147 17.56 15.31 -19.88
C GLY A 147 17.71 15.35 -21.41
N PRO A 148 16.76 14.78 -22.18
CA PRO A 148 15.42 14.36 -21.77
C PRO A 148 15.38 13.01 -21.06
N VAL A 149 14.33 12.84 -20.28
CA VAL A 149 13.82 11.55 -19.78
C VAL A 149 12.68 11.07 -20.69
N GLY A 150 12.72 9.82 -21.11
CA GLY A 150 11.56 9.10 -21.65
C GLY A 150 10.95 8.21 -20.56
N ALA A 151 9.67 7.89 -20.70
CA ALA A 151 8.96 7.00 -19.78
C ALA A 151 7.95 6.13 -20.53
N VAL A 152 7.92 4.86 -20.16
CA VAL A 152 7.01 3.87 -20.73
C VAL A 152 6.50 2.94 -19.65
N ARG A 153 5.34 2.34 -19.92
CA ARG A 153 4.85 1.19 -19.16
C ARG A 153 5.04 -0.06 -20.00
N VAL A 154 5.43 -1.17 -19.39
CA VAL A 154 5.62 -2.46 -20.07
C VAL A 154 4.88 -3.54 -19.31
N ALA A 155 4.11 -4.34 -20.05
CA ALA A 155 3.39 -5.50 -19.55
C ALA A 155 3.63 -6.71 -20.47
N LYS A 156 3.34 -7.91 -19.97
CA LYS A 156 3.42 -9.17 -20.72
C LYS A 156 2.00 -9.68 -20.98
N VAL A 157 1.56 -9.64 -22.24
CA VAL A 157 0.20 -10.05 -22.67
C VAL A 157 0.37 -11.20 -23.66
N ASP A 158 -0.32 -12.32 -23.44
CA ASP A 158 -0.20 -13.55 -24.25
C ASP A 158 1.28 -13.97 -24.48
N GLY A 159 2.12 -13.80 -23.45
CA GLY A 159 3.54 -14.12 -23.49
C GLY A 159 4.44 -13.10 -24.22
N SER A 160 3.87 -12.04 -24.79
CA SER A 160 4.60 -11.00 -25.53
C SER A 160 4.70 -9.70 -24.74
N TRP A 161 5.84 -9.00 -24.87
CA TRP A 161 6.04 -7.70 -24.24
C TRP A 161 5.32 -6.59 -25.02
N VAL A 162 4.42 -5.89 -24.33
CA VAL A 162 3.65 -4.76 -24.86
C VAL A 162 4.13 -3.46 -24.21
N VAL A 163 4.44 -2.46 -25.04
CA VAL A 163 4.84 -1.12 -24.59
C VAL A 163 3.62 -0.20 -24.58
N ASN A 164 3.44 0.51 -23.46
CA ASN A 164 2.30 1.35 -23.14
C ASN A 164 0.95 0.60 -23.31
N PRO A 165 0.78 -0.52 -22.57
CA PRO A 165 -0.47 -1.27 -22.56
C PRO A 165 -1.63 -0.40 -22.06
N THR A 166 -2.83 -0.75 -22.50
CA THR A 166 -4.10 -0.25 -21.97
C THR A 166 -4.38 -0.80 -20.56
N TYR A 167 -5.34 -0.22 -19.84
CA TYR A 167 -5.75 -0.76 -18.55
C TYR A 167 -6.18 -2.23 -18.61
N GLU A 168 -6.94 -2.63 -19.64
CA GLU A 168 -7.37 -4.03 -19.82
C GLU A 168 -6.18 -4.98 -20.02
N GLU A 169 -5.18 -4.57 -20.80
CA GLU A 169 -3.95 -5.34 -21.01
C GLU A 169 -3.07 -5.41 -19.75
N ILE A 170 -3.12 -4.38 -18.89
CA ILE A 170 -2.42 -4.37 -17.60
C ILE A 170 -3.07 -5.37 -16.64
N ASP A 171 -4.40 -5.39 -16.55
CA ASP A 171 -5.16 -6.26 -15.65
C ASP A 171 -4.99 -7.76 -16.01
N GLN A 172 -4.68 -8.07 -17.27
CA GLN A 172 -4.43 -9.43 -17.74
C GLN A 172 -2.96 -9.85 -17.64
N SER A 173 -2.07 -8.96 -17.18
CA SER A 173 -0.64 -9.21 -17.19
C SER A 173 -0.09 -9.56 -15.80
N PRO A 174 0.76 -10.59 -15.69
CA PRO A 174 1.44 -10.90 -14.43
C PRO A 174 2.51 -9.86 -14.07
N VAL A 175 2.78 -8.88 -14.94
CA VAL A 175 3.84 -7.89 -14.74
C VAL A 175 3.42 -6.52 -15.26
N ASN A 176 3.62 -5.51 -14.44
CA ASN A 176 3.34 -4.13 -14.77
C ASN A 176 4.54 -3.26 -14.35
N LEU A 177 5.40 -2.93 -15.33
CA LEU A 177 6.61 -2.14 -15.15
C LEU A 177 6.38 -0.71 -15.63
N VAL A 178 6.55 0.29 -14.77
CA VAL A 178 6.76 1.68 -15.20
C VAL A 178 8.25 1.98 -15.12
N VAL A 179 8.81 2.38 -16.25
CA VAL A 179 10.25 2.62 -16.40
C VAL A 179 10.46 4.00 -16.98
N ALA A 180 11.36 4.76 -16.38
CA ALA A 180 11.82 6.04 -16.89
C ALA A 180 13.34 6.09 -16.95
N GLY A 181 13.88 6.77 -17.96
CA GLY A 181 15.31 6.82 -18.18
C GLY A 181 15.71 7.80 -19.26
N THR A 182 17.02 7.89 -19.48
CA THR A 182 17.63 8.67 -20.54
C THR A 182 17.96 7.76 -21.73
N ASN A 183 18.48 8.34 -22.81
CA ASN A 183 18.98 7.57 -23.96
C ASN A 183 20.14 6.61 -23.58
N GLU A 184 20.82 6.86 -22.47
CA GLU A 184 22.00 6.09 -22.04
C GLU A 184 21.66 5.04 -20.98
N ALA A 185 20.76 5.34 -20.05
CA ALA A 185 20.51 4.47 -18.89
C ALA A 185 19.09 4.62 -18.34
N ILE A 186 18.60 3.56 -17.70
CA ILE A 186 17.41 3.59 -16.86
C ILE A 186 17.69 4.45 -15.62
N GLY A 187 16.75 5.32 -15.25
CA GLY A 187 16.85 6.20 -14.09
C GLY A 187 15.90 5.81 -12.96
N MET A 188 14.73 5.25 -13.28
CA MET A 188 13.72 4.88 -12.31
C MET A 188 12.90 3.69 -12.80
N VAL A 189 12.56 2.78 -11.88
CA VAL A 189 11.61 1.68 -12.09
C VAL A 189 10.62 1.62 -10.93
N GLU A 190 9.37 1.34 -11.25
CA GLU A 190 8.30 0.97 -10.33
C GLU A 190 7.55 -0.22 -10.93
N ALA A 191 7.44 -1.33 -10.21
CA ALA A 191 6.80 -2.55 -10.70
C ALA A 191 5.84 -3.18 -9.71
N GLY A 192 4.74 -3.72 -10.25
CA GLY A 192 3.88 -4.71 -9.59
C GLY A 192 3.89 -6.00 -10.39
N CYS A 193 3.91 -7.13 -9.70
CA CYS A 193 4.13 -8.44 -10.29
C CYS A 193 3.31 -9.53 -9.56
N GLU A 194 2.97 -10.57 -10.31
CA GLU A 194 2.38 -11.82 -9.82
C GLU A 194 3.46 -12.91 -9.84
N GLU A 195 4.37 -12.86 -8.87
CA GLU A 195 5.47 -13.84 -8.69
C GLU A 195 6.30 -14.06 -9.98
N VAL A 196 6.87 -12.98 -10.52
CA VAL A 196 7.61 -12.99 -11.81
C VAL A 196 9.11 -13.21 -11.58
N ASP A 197 9.73 -14.03 -12.43
CA ASP A 197 11.18 -14.32 -12.38
C ASP A 197 12.06 -13.08 -12.62
N GLU A 198 13.21 -13.02 -11.95
CA GLU A 198 14.22 -11.96 -12.14
C GLU A 198 14.64 -11.79 -13.61
N THR A 199 14.69 -12.87 -14.39
CA THR A 199 15.05 -12.84 -15.82
C THR A 199 13.99 -12.18 -16.69
N ASP A 200 12.71 -12.40 -16.38
CA ASP A 200 11.60 -11.79 -17.10
C ASP A 200 11.55 -10.28 -16.79
N ILE A 201 11.80 -9.89 -15.54
CA ILE A 201 11.94 -8.48 -15.17
C ILE A 201 13.02 -7.79 -16.02
N LEU A 202 14.22 -8.39 -16.13
CA LEU A 202 15.31 -7.84 -16.95
C LEU A 202 14.92 -7.69 -18.42
N ALA A 203 14.27 -8.70 -19.01
CA ALA A 203 13.79 -8.64 -20.39
C ALA A 203 12.79 -7.49 -20.60
N GLY A 204 11.86 -7.29 -19.65
CA GLY A 204 10.93 -6.16 -19.68
C GLY A 204 11.63 -4.80 -19.58
N LEU A 205 12.69 -4.69 -18.77
CA LEU A 205 13.50 -3.46 -18.66
C LEU A 205 14.26 -3.15 -19.95
N GLU A 206 14.77 -4.15 -20.66
CA GLU A 206 15.43 -3.97 -21.97
C GLU A 206 14.45 -3.44 -23.02
N VAL A 207 13.26 -4.05 -23.12
CA VAL A 207 12.18 -3.58 -24.02
C VAL A 207 11.79 -2.14 -23.69
N ALA A 208 11.68 -1.82 -22.39
CA ALA A 208 11.36 -0.47 -21.94
C ALA A 208 12.44 0.55 -22.36
N HIS A 209 13.72 0.22 -22.17
CA HIS A 209 14.82 1.14 -22.48
C HIS A 209 14.92 1.45 -23.97
N GLU A 210 14.69 0.47 -24.85
CA GLU A 210 14.65 0.69 -26.30
C GLU A 210 13.51 1.63 -26.72
N ALA A 211 12.35 1.55 -26.06
CA ALA A 211 11.24 2.49 -26.30
C ALA A 211 11.55 3.89 -25.77
N ILE A 212 12.19 4.00 -24.59
CA ILE A 212 12.63 5.26 -23.99
C ILE A 212 13.62 6.00 -24.90
N LYS A 213 14.60 5.31 -25.49
CA LYS A 213 15.56 5.90 -26.43
C LYS A 213 14.86 6.62 -27.59
N LYS A 214 13.82 6.02 -28.16
CA LYS A 214 13.02 6.62 -29.24
C LYS A 214 12.33 7.91 -28.79
N GLN A 215 11.73 7.94 -27.59
CA GLN A 215 11.13 9.15 -27.04
C GLN A 215 12.18 10.25 -26.81
N CYS A 216 13.31 9.92 -26.18
CA CYS A 216 14.40 10.86 -25.92
C CYS A 216 14.92 11.50 -27.22
N GLN A 217 15.10 10.71 -28.28
CA GLN A 217 15.55 11.19 -29.59
C GLN A 217 14.57 12.18 -30.21
N ALA A 218 13.27 11.88 -30.17
CA ALA A 218 12.23 12.76 -30.69
C ALA A 218 12.16 14.09 -29.93
N VAL A 219 12.21 14.06 -28.59
CA VAL A 219 12.19 15.27 -27.75
C VAL A 219 13.45 16.11 -27.97
N ASN A 220 14.62 15.48 -28.08
CA ASN A 220 15.89 16.19 -28.37
C ASN A 220 15.86 16.91 -29.71
N ALA A 221 15.45 16.22 -30.78
CA ALA A 221 15.33 16.80 -32.10
C ALA A 221 14.37 17.99 -32.10
N TRP A 222 13.23 17.85 -31.42
CA TRP A 222 12.24 18.91 -31.29
C TRP A 222 12.73 20.09 -30.45
N ALA A 223 13.42 19.84 -29.33
CA ALA A 223 13.98 20.89 -28.49
C ALA A 223 15.06 21.71 -29.21
N ALA A 224 15.84 21.09 -30.10
CA ALA A 224 16.79 21.82 -30.95
C ALA A 224 16.09 22.77 -31.94
N GLU A 225 14.87 22.44 -32.38
CA GLU A 225 14.09 23.25 -33.31
C GLU A 225 13.33 24.39 -32.62
N VAL A 226 12.62 24.10 -31.51
CA VAL A 226 11.66 25.04 -30.91
C VAL A 226 11.94 25.44 -29.46
N GLY A 227 12.95 24.83 -28.85
CA GLY A 227 13.39 25.17 -27.49
C GLY A 227 13.98 26.56 -27.39
N VAL A 228 14.09 27.06 -26.16
CA VAL A 228 14.78 28.34 -25.88
C VAL A 228 16.22 28.09 -25.40
N PRO A 229 17.13 29.08 -25.52
CA PRO A 229 18.47 28.97 -24.98
C PRO A 229 18.48 28.61 -23.49
N LYS A 230 19.39 27.70 -23.12
CA LYS A 230 19.55 27.26 -21.73
C LYS A 230 20.17 28.36 -20.88
N MET A 231 19.71 28.47 -19.64
CA MET A 231 20.33 29.30 -18.62
C MET A 231 21.75 28.80 -18.38
N GLU A 232 22.73 29.71 -18.43
CA GLU A 232 24.07 29.40 -17.97
C GLU A 232 24.06 29.23 -16.46
N PHE A 233 24.58 28.09 -16.00
CA PHE A 233 24.72 27.80 -14.58
C PHE A 233 26.04 27.08 -14.36
N VAL A 234 26.85 27.61 -13.45
CA VAL A 234 28.10 26.98 -13.02
C VAL A 234 27.82 26.21 -11.74
N GLU A 235 28.18 24.94 -11.73
CA GLU A 235 27.99 24.10 -10.55
C GLU A 235 28.70 24.70 -9.34
N LYS A 236 27.99 24.72 -8.20
CA LYS A 236 28.53 25.19 -6.93
C LYS A 236 29.17 24.01 -6.22
N LEU A 237 30.37 23.66 -6.64
CA LEU A 237 31.16 22.58 -6.03
C LEU A 237 31.96 23.11 -4.84
N PRO A 238 32.21 22.28 -3.82
CA PRO A 238 33.12 22.62 -2.73
C PRO A 238 34.56 22.88 -3.23
N ASP A 239 35.29 23.76 -2.54
CA ASP A 239 36.68 24.09 -2.89
C ASP A 239 37.61 22.88 -2.71
N ARG A 240 38.17 22.38 -3.82
CA ARG A 240 39.09 21.23 -3.83
C ARG A 240 40.36 21.45 -3.02
N LEU A 241 40.89 22.68 -2.97
CA LEU A 241 42.09 22.97 -2.17
C LEU A 241 41.77 22.88 -0.68
N LEU A 242 40.60 23.38 -0.28
CA LEU A 242 40.12 23.27 1.09
C LEU A 242 39.84 21.82 1.47
N MET A 243 39.17 21.06 0.61
CA MET A 243 38.95 19.61 0.78
C MET A 243 40.28 18.87 0.96
N GLY A 244 41.29 19.16 0.14
CA GLY A 244 42.62 18.57 0.26
C GLY A 244 43.31 18.86 1.60
N LYS A 245 43.18 20.09 2.11
CA LYS A 245 43.68 20.47 3.45
C LYS A 245 42.98 19.72 4.57
N ILE A 246 41.65 19.63 4.51
CA ILE A 246 40.84 18.90 5.49
C ILE A 246 41.25 17.43 5.49
N ASN A 247 41.28 16.79 4.33
CA ASN A 247 41.62 15.37 4.20
C ASN A 247 43.05 15.08 4.69
N ALA A 248 44.03 15.93 4.36
CA ALA A 248 45.42 15.74 4.79
C ALA A 248 45.60 15.81 6.32
N ARG A 249 44.80 16.63 7.02
CA ARG A 249 44.93 16.82 8.47
C ARG A 249 43.99 15.95 9.29
N PHE A 250 42.74 15.80 8.84
CA PHE A 250 41.64 15.19 9.59
C PHE A 250 41.11 13.90 8.94
N GLY A 251 41.58 13.51 7.75
CA GLY A 251 41.01 12.38 6.99
C GLY A 251 40.96 11.06 7.76
N GLY A 252 42.00 10.76 8.57
CA GLY A 252 42.00 9.57 9.42
C GLY A 252 40.98 9.61 10.55
N GLU A 253 40.77 10.77 11.17
CA GLU A 253 39.78 10.99 12.23
C GLU A 253 38.35 10.94 11.67
N ILE A 254 38.14 11.54 10.49
CA ILE A 254 36.88 11.46 9.74
C ILE A 254 36.57 9.99 9.42
N GLU A 255 37.54 9.25 8.87
CA GLU A 255 37.35 7.83 8.56
C GLU A 255 37.00 7.01 9.81
N GLN A 256 37.68 7.22 10.93
CA GLN A 256 37.38 6.51 12.18
C GLN A 256 35.97 6.85 12.69
N ALA A 257 35.61 8.14 12.70
CA ALA A 257 34.29 8.59 13.13
C ALA A 257 33.16 8.03 12.25
N SER A 258 33.33 8.03 10.93
CA SER A 258 32.32 7.53 9.99
C SER A 258 32.17 5.99 9.99
N ASN A 259 33.09 5.25 10.62
CA ASN A 259 33.02 3.79 10.77
C ASN A 259 32.55 3.33 12.16
N VAL A 260 31.99 4.24 12.98
CA VAL A 260 31.30 3.86 14.23
C VAL A 260 30.03 3.08 13.89
N PHE A 261 29.80 1.97 14.59
CA PHE A 261 28.70 1.03 14.31
C PHE A 261 27.31 1.66 14.53
N ASP A 262 27.03 2.12 15.75
CA ASP A 262 25.73 2.68 16.10
C ASP A 262 25.46 4.00 15.35
N LYS A 263 24.24 4.17 14.85
CA LYS A 263 23.83 5.33 14.05
C LYS A 263 23.99 6.65 14.81
N HIS A 264 23.56 6.72 16.06
CA HIS A 264 23.59 7.95 16.85
C HIS A 264 25.00 8.24 17.33
N GLU A 265 25.72 7.23 17.81
CA GLU A 265 27.13 7.40 18.20
C GLU A 265 28.00 7.84 17.01
N ARG A 266 27.73 7.31 15.81
CA ARG A 266 28.42 7.75 14.58
C ARG A 266 28.12 9.21 14.25
N ALA A 267 26.85 9.62 14.32
CA ALA A 267 26.47 11.01 14.06
C ALA A 267 27.17 11.97 15.05
N ASP A 268 27.23 11.60 16.33
CA ASP A 268 27.92 12.39 17.37
C ASP A 268 29.44 12.45 17.13
N ALA A 269 30.06 11.32 16.77
CA ALA A 269 31.49 11.26 16.46
C ALA A 269 31.84 12.14 15.25
N VAL A 270 31.08 12.05 14.16
CA VAL A 270 31.27 12.89 12.97
C VAL A 270 31.05 14.37 13.29
N ALA A 271 30.01 14.71 14.06
CA ALA A 271 29.73 16.07 14.48
C ALA A 271 30.88 16.67 15.31
N LYS A 272 31.50 15.87 16.19
CA LYS A 272 32.68 16.27 16.95
C LYS A 272 33.86 16.59 16.05
N VAL A 273 34.20 15.71 15.10
CA VAL A 273 35.30 15.96 14.15
C VAL A 273 35.00 17.19 13.28
N LYS A 274 33.74 17.38 12.87
CA LYS A 274 33.30 18.58 12.14
C LYS A 274 33.56 19.85 12.93
N GLN A 275 33.25 19.87 14.24
CA GLN A 275 33.55 21.02 15.10
C GLN A 275 35.05 21.30 15.21
N GLU A 276 35.88 20.25 15.32
CA GLU A 276 37.33 20.39 15.36
C GLU A 276 37.90 20.97 14.06
N VAL A 277 37.36 20.55 12.90
CA VAL A 277 37.70 21.11 11.59
C VAL A 277 37.29 22.58 11.49
N LEU A 278 36.07 22.94 11.90
CA LEU A 278 35.60 24.32 11.91
C LEU A 278 36.46 25.22 12.81
N ALA A 279 36.90 24.71 13.97
CA ALA A 279 37.77 25.44 14.89
C ALA A 279 39.21 25.58 14.37
N ALA A 280 39.69 24.61 13.58
CA ALA A 280 41.05 24.62 13.02
C ALA A 280 41.22 25.54 11.81
N TYR A 281 40.14 25.90 11.14
CA TYR A 281 40.12 26.80 9.98
C TYR A 281 39.06 27.90 10.19
N PRO A 282 39.22 28.78 11.20
CA PRO A 282 38.26 29.86 11.41
C PRO A 282 38.25 30.83 10.20
N PRO A 283 37.16 31.59 10.00
CA PRO A 283 37.11 32.62 8.98
C PRO A 283 38.30 33.58 9.08
N ALA A 284 38.76 34.11 7.95
CA ALA A 284 39.92 34.99 7.94
C ALA A 284 39.68 36.27 8.78
N GLU A 285 40.72 36.75 9.47
CA GLU A 285 40.63 38.05 10.18
C GLU A 285 40.29 39.16 9.19
N GLY A 286 39.16 39.85 9.42
CA GLY A 286 38.64 40.90 8.53
C GLY A 286 37.76 40.40 7.37
N SER A 287 37.34 39.13 7.37
CA SER A 287 36.40 38.59 6.38
C SER A 287 35.13 39.44 6.24
N GLU A 288 34.76 39.75 5.00
CA GLU A 288 33.53 40.48 4.66
C GLU A 288 32.26 39.64 4.91
N ASP A 289 32.35 38.31 4.81
CA ASP A 289 31.23 37.39 5.10
C ASP A 289 31.68 36.10 5.82
N PRO A 290 31.94 36.17 7.15
CA PRO A 290 32.40 35.03 7.95
C PRO A 290 31.41 33.85 7.96
N VAL A 291 30.11 34.13 7.77
CA VAL A 291 29.05 33.12 7.78
C VAL A 291 29.14 32.27 6.51
N ALA A 292 29.33 32.90 5.35
CA ALA A 292 29.53 32.19 4.09
C ALA A 292 30.81 31.35 4.09
N GLU A 293 31.93 31.86 4.64
CA GLU A 293 33.18 31.10 4.77
C GLU A 293 32.99 29.85 5.64
N THR A 294 32.32 29.99 6.78
CA THR A 294 32.01 28.86 7.68
C THR A 294 31.11 27.83 6.99
N ALA A 295 30.09 28.27 6.25
CA ALA A 295 29.21 27.39 5.50
C ALA A 295 29.94 26.66 4.35
N ALA A 296 30.88 27.34 3.68
CA ALA A 296 31.72 26.73 2.64
C ALA A 296 32.66 25.66 3.24
N LEU A 297 33.25 25.94 4.40
CA LEU A 297 34.07 24.97 5.13
C LEU A 297 33.26 23.75 5.58
N ALA A 298 32.05 23.96 6.12
CA ALA A 298 31.16 22.87 6.50
C ALA A 298 30.80 21.99 5.29
N LYS A 299 30.50 22.60 4.13
CA LYS A 299 30.23 21.86 2.88
C LYS A 299 31.46 21.11 2.37
N ALA A 300 32.65 21.68 2.52
CA ALA A 300 33.90 21.00 2.15
C ALA A 300 34.17 19.79 3.06
N PHE A 301 33.89 19.91 4.35
CA PHE A 301 33.93 18.76 5.28
C PHE A 301 32.97 17.65 4.84
N ASP A 302 31.70 17.99 4.60
CA ASP A 302 30.67 17.00 4.22
C ASP A 302 31.04 16.29 2.89
N ALA A 303 31.69 17.01 1.97
CA ALA A 303 32.20 16.42 0.73
C ALA A 303 33.38 15.47 0.96
N VAL A 304 34.32 15.82 1.85
CA VAL A 304 35.45 14.95 2.22
C VAL A 304 34.95 13.69 2.93
N GLU A 305 34.02 13.82 3.88
CA GLU A 305 33.39 12.67 4.53
C GLU A 305 32.76 11.74 3.50
N LYS A 306 31.97 12.30 2.58
CA LYS A 306 31.33 11.54 1.50
C LYS A 306 32.36 10.80 0.63
N GLU A 307 33.44 11.45 0.22
CA GLU A 307 34.50 10.81 -0.59
C GLU A 307 35.21 9.69 0.18
N ILE A 308 35.51 9.90 1.47
CA ILE A 308 36.14 8.89 2.32
C ILE A 308 35.23 7.67 2.47
N VAL A 309 33.97 7.86 2.87
CA VAL A 309 33.03 6.75 3.09
C VAL A 309 32.80 5.97 1.80
N ARG A 310 32.61 6.66 0.67
CA ARG A 310 32.42 6.00 -0.63
C ARG A 310 33.66 5.22 -1.06
N ARG A 311 34.86 5.76 -0.89
CA ARG A 311 36.12 5.04 -1.16
C ARG A 311 36.25 3.80 -0.30
N VAL A 312 36.01 3.90 1.02
CA VAL A 312 36.11 2.76 1.95
C VAL A 312 35.13 1.63 1.56
N ILE A 313 33.92 1.99 1.13
CA ILE A 313 32.94 0.99 0.69
C ILE A 313 33.28 0.43 -0.70
N ALA A 314 33.58 1.29 -1.68
CA ALA A 314 33.77 0.87 -3.06
C ALA A 314 35.12 0.19 -3.31
N VAL A 315 36.18 0.62 -2.64
CA VAL A 315 37.56 0.14 -2.85
C VAL A 315 37.95 -0.85 -1.75
N ASP A 316 37.85 -0.44 -0.48
CA ASP A 316 38.27 -1.29 0.65
C ASP A 316 37.24 -2.39 0.98
N LYS A 317 36.06 -2.34 0.35
CA LYS A 317 34.92 -3.26 0.53
C LYS A 317 34.49 -3.40 2.00
N ARG A 318 34.70 -2.35 2.79
CA ARG A 318 34.34 -2.30 4.21
C ARG A 318 33.15 -1.37 4.40
N ARG A 319 32.12 -1.88 5.08
CA ARG A 319 30.91 -1.10 5.40
C ARG A 319 31.08 -0.32 6.71
N PRO A 320 30.38 0.81 6.89
CA PRO A 320 30.46 1.62 8.11
C PRO A 320 30.12 0.85 9.40
N ASP A 321 29.29 -0.19 9.30
CA ASP A 321 28.89 -1.05 10.42
C ASP A 321 29.69 -2.36 10.50
N GLY A 322 30.77 -2.50 9.72
CA GLY A 322 31.66 -3.65 9.74
C GLY A 322 31.14 -4.91 9.02
N ARG A 323 29.92 -4.89 8.46
CA ARG A 323 29.35 -6.02 7.74
C ARG A 323 30.07 -6.32 6.43
N GLY A 324 29.98 -7.57 5.99
CA GLY A 324 30.25 -7.93 4.60
C GLY A 324 29.24 -7.30 3.62
N VAL A 325 29.59 -7.25 2.34
CA VAL A 325 28.75 -6.66 1.28
C VAL A 325 27.42 -7.41 1.07
N ASP A 326 27.40 -8.72 1.36
CA ASP A 326 26.23 -9.60 1.24
C ASP A 326 25.55 -9.90 2.59
N GLU A 327 26.08 -9.34 3.68
CA GLU A 327 25.60 -9.65 5.02
C GLU A 327 24.36 -8.81 5.38
N ILE A 328 23.32 -9.53 5.80
CA ILE A 328 22.06 -8.95 6.27
C ILE A 328 22.15 -8.76 7.79
N ARG A 329 21.60 -7.65 8.30
CA ARG A 329 21.56 -7.40 9.74
C ARG A 329 20.76 -8.48 10.47
N GLN A 330 20.96 -8.59 11.78
CA GLN A 330 20.14 -9.47 12.62
C GLN A 330 18.65 -9.18 12.42
N ILE A 331 17.84 -10.24 12.32
CA ILE A 331 16.40 -10.16 12.14
C ILE A 331 15.71 -10.85 13.31
N ASP A 332 14.75 -10.15 13.90
CA ASP A 332 13.82 -10.66 14.89
C ASP A 332 12.38 -10.44 14.39
N CYS A 333 11.55 -11.47 14.55
CA CYS A 333 10.18 -11.51 14.06
C CYS A 333 9.26 -11.95 15.20
N ASP A 334 8.28 -11.11 15.57
CA ASP A 334 7.26 -11.45 16.55
C ASP A 334 5.86 -11.31 15.94
N VAL A 335 4.93 -12.13 16.43
CA VAL A 335 3.50 -12.08 16.10
C VAL A 335 2.68 -11.92 17.38
N ARG A 336 1.40 -11.53 17.28
CA ARG A 336 0.52 -11.31 18.44
C ARG A 336 1.09 -10.31 19.46
N VAL A 337 1.76 -9.28 18.96
CA VAL A 337 2.33 -8.19 19.77
C VAL A 337 1.23 -7.31 20.37
N ALA A 338 0.16 -7.05 19.62
CA ALA A 338 -0.96 -6.25 20.09
C ALA A 338 -2.16 -7.16 20.47
N PRO A 339 -2.64 -7.10 21.73
CA PRO A 339 -3.58 -8.09 22.26
C PRO A 339 -5.02 -7.97 21.74
N ARG A 340 -5.39 -6.82 21.15
CA ARG A 340 -6.77 -6.52 20.70
C ARG A 340 -6.92 -6.45 19.18
N THR A 341 -5.81 -6.43 18.44
CA THR A 341 -5.85 -6.37 16.98
C THR A 341 -6.16 -7.73 16.39
N HIS A 342 -6.71 -7.78 15.18
CA HIS A 342 -7.07 -9.06 14.56
C HIS A 342 -5.82 -9.84 14.16
N GLY A 343 -4.74 -9.15 13.77
CA GLY A 343 -3.39 -9.69 13.70
C GLY A 343 -2.36 -8.60 13.91
N SER A 344 -1.16 -9.01 14.32
CA SER A 344 -0.04 -8.09 14.49
C SER A 344 1.28 -8.77 14.18
N GLY A 345 2.19 -8.02 13.55
CA GLY A 345 3.54 -8.48 13.22
C GLY A 345 4.55 -7.39 13.53
N LEU A 346 5.56 -7.71 14.34
CA LEU A 346 6.72 -6.86 14.60
C LEU A 346 7.91 -7.46 13.87
N PHE A 347 8.51 -6.68 12.99
CA PHE A 347 9.70 -7.06 12.25
C PHE A 347 10.81 -6.08 12.59
N THR A 348 11.91 -6.59 13.13
CA THR A 348 13.13 -5.83 13.42
C THR A 348 14.26 -6.37 12.56
N ARG A 349 14.94 -5.50 11.83
CA ARG A 349 16.16 -5.82 11.07
C ARG A 349 17.24 -4.79 11.38
N GLY A 350 18.19 -5.18 12.23
CA GLY A 350 19.14 -4.24 12.85
C GLY A 350 18.38 -3.09 13.52
N GLN A 351 18.68 -1.85 13.11
CA GLN A 351 18.06 -0.63 13.64
C GLN A 351 16.89 -0.12 12.77
N THR A 352 16.17 -1.04 12.12
CA THR A 352 14.92 -0.76 11.43
C THR A 352 13.84 -1.67 12.01
N GLN A 353 12.83 -1.08 12.63
CA GLN A 353 11.76 -1.80 13.30
C GLN A 353 10.41 -1.28 12.83
N VAL A 354 9.52 -2.18 12.42
CA VAL A 354 8.17 -1.87 11.97
C VAL A 354 7.17 -2.79 12.67
N LEU A 355 6.16 -2.19 13.27
CA LEU A 355 4.99 -2.88 13.80
C LEU A 355 3.83 -2.71 12.83
N THR A 356 3.34 -3.79 12.24
CA THR A 356 2.11 -3.77 11.46
C THR A 356 0.94 -4.30 12.28
N LEU A 357 -0.15 -3.52 12.30
CA LEU A 357 -1.43 -3.89 12.89
C LEU A 357 -2.45 -4.15 11.79
N LEU A 358 -3.11 -5.30 11.83
CA LEU A 358 -4.12 -5.72 10.88
C LEU A 358 -5.52 -5.56 11.49
N THR A 359 -6.43 -4.97 10.71
CA THR A 359 -7.86 -4.91 10.99
C THR A 359 -8.63 -5.53 9.82
N LEU A 360 -9.61 -6.36 10.16
CA LEU A 360 -10.57 -6.97 9.23
C LEU A 360 -11.90 -6.23 9.36
N GLY A 361 -12.57 -5.99 8.25
CA GLY A 361 -13.87 -5.33 8.17
C GLY A 361 -14.80 -6.03 7.20
N ALA A 362 -16.04 -5.56 7.12
CA ALA A 362 -17.02 -6.03 6.15
C ALA A 362 -16.86 -5.27 4.81
N ALA A 363 -17.60 -5.70 3.77
CA ALA A 363 -17.58 -5.04 2.44
C ALA A 363 -17.95 -3.53 2.49
N ARG A 364 -18.74 -3.10 3.48
CA ARG A 364 -19.05 -1.66 3.68
C ARG A 364 -17.85 -0.82 4.11
N ASP A 365 -16.81 -1.46 4.64
CA ASP A 365 -15.59 -0.81 5.11
C ASP A 365 -14.56 -0.65 3.97
N GLU A 366 -14.87 -1.11 2.75
CA GLU A 366 -14.05 -0.87 1.58
C GLU A 366 -13.83 0.62 1.33
N GLN A 367 -12.61 0.97 0.93
CA GLN A 367 -12.28 2.33 0.57
C GLN A 367 -12.85 2.63 -0.82
N ARG A 368 -13.86 3.49 -0.89
CA ARG A 368 -14.32 4.05 -2.18
C ARG A 368 -13.26 4.99 -2.76
N ILE A 369 -12.93 4.78 -4.03
CA ILE A 369 -11.98 5.59 -4.78
C ILE A 369 -12.76 6.51 -5.70
N ASP A 370 -12.72 7.81 -5.40
CA ASP A 370 -13.20 8.85 -6.29
C ASP A 370 -11.99 9.37 -7.08
N GLY A 371 -11.67 8.71 -8.20
CA GLY A 371 -10.47 8.94 -9.01
C GLY A 371 -10.72 9.00 -10.53
N LEU A 372 -9.64 9.29 -11.27
CA LEU A 372 -9.64 9.27 -12.75
C LEU A 372 -9.36 7.88 -13.34
N ASP A 373 -9.01 6.89 -12.52
CA ASP A 373 -8.69 5.54 -12.99
C ASP A 373 -9.96 4.66 -13.06
N ILE A 374 -9.80 3.37 -13.38
CA ILE A 374 -10.91 2.41 -13.50
C ILE A 374 -11.33 1.88 -12.12
N GLU A 375 -10.40 1.78 -11.19
CA GLU A 375 -10.66 1.27 -9.83
C GLU A 375 -11.61 2.20 -9.06
N GLU A 376 -12.74 1.67 -8.60
CA GLU A 376 -13.78 2.42 -7.86
C GLU A 376 -13.81 2.09 -6.36
N SER A 377 -13.24 0.96 -5.94
CA SER A 377 -13.08 0.60 -4.52
C SER A 377 -11.82 -0.24 -4.27
N LYS A 378 -11.37 -0.24 -3.00
CA LYS A 378 -10.29 -1.07 -2.49
C LYS A 378 -10.73 -1.89 -1.29
N ARG A 379 -10.64 -3.22 -1.44
CA ARG A 379 -10.81 -4.21 -0.36
C ARG A 379 -9.54 -4.39 0.47
N PHE A 380 -8.37 -4.29 -0.14
CA PHE A 380 -7.08 -4.37 0.52
C PHE A 380 -6.44 -2.98 0.59
N MET A 381 -6.07 -2.54 1.80
CA MET A 381 -5.48 -1.23 2.05
C MET A 381 -4.21 -1.37 2.87
N HIS A 382 -3.12 -0.78 2.40
CA HIS A 382 -1.90 -0.64 3.21
C HIS A 382 -1.62 0.83 3.52
N HIS A 383 -1.61 1.16 4.82
CA HIS A 383 -1.20 2.46 5.31
C HIS A 383 0.16 2.36 5.98
N TYR A 384 1.03 3.32 5.67
CA TYR A 384 2.37 3.40 6.23
C TYR A 384 2.53 4.72 6.98
N LYS A 385 3.15 4.66 8.17
CA LYS A 385 3.46 5.84 8.98
C LYS A 385 4.94 5.90 9.33
N PHE A 386 5.48 7.12 9.28
CA PHE A 386 6.88 7.41 9.59
C PHE A 386 6.97 8.54 10.61
N PRO A 387 6.73 8.25 11.90
CA PRO A 387 6.80 9.26 12.94
C PRO A 387 8.25 9.75 13.13
N PRO A 388 8.45 11.02 13.53
CA PRO A 388 9.78 11.62 13.62
C PRO A 388 10.68 10.95 14.69
N PHE A 389 10.09 10.37 15.74
CA PHE A 389 10.84 9.62 16.74
C PHE A 389 11.55 8.39 16.16
N SER A 390 11.08 7.83 15.03
CA SER A 390 11.69 6.65 14.41
C SER A 390 13.10 6.87 13.89
N VAL A 391 13.48 8.14 13.70
CA VAL A 391 14.84 8.57 13.34
C VAL A 391 15.54 9.33 14.46
N GLY A 392 14.90 9.46 15.63
CA GLY A 392 15.41 10.23 16.76
C GLY A 392 15.23 11.75 16.63
N GLU A 393 14.29 12.21 15.79
CA GLU A 393 14.06 13.64 15.54
C GLU A 393 12.72 14.11 16.13
N THR A 394 12.56 15.43 16.26
CA THR A 394 11.27 16.08 16.57
C THR A 394 10.59 16.56 15.30
N GLY A 395 9.27 16.45 15.20
CA GLY A 395 8.53 16.92 14.02
C GLY A 395 7.03 17.06 14.28
N PHE A 396 6.34 17.76 13.39
CA PHE A 396 4.89 17.89 13.46
C PHE A 396 4.20 16.59 13.04
N MET A 397 3.31 16.07 13.88
CA MET A 397 2.41 14.98 13.52
C MET A 397 1.23 15.51 12.69
N ARG A 398 1.36 15.51 11.37
CA ARG A 398 0.32 15.92 10.41
C ARG A 398 -0.26 14.69 9.68
N GLY A 399 -1.12 14.93 8.69
CA GLY A 399 -1.51 13.88 7.75
C GLY A 399 -0.30 13.33 6.97
N PRO A 400 -0.44 12.14 6.35
CA PRO A 400 0.67 11.45 5.70
C PRO A 400 1.26 12.29 4.57
N GLY A 401 2.59 12.39 4.54
CA GLY A 401 3.34 13.04 3.48
C GLY A 401 3.47 12.17 2.23
N ARG A 402 4.05 12.75 1.17
CA ARG A 402 4.26 12.06 -0.11
C ARG A 402 5.05 10.76 0.04
N ARG A 403 6.12 10.77 0.85
CA ARG A 403 6.97 9.58 1.06
C ARG A 403 6.22 8.45 1.76
N GLU A 404 5.39 8.77 2.75
CA GLU A 404 4.61 7.78 3.49
C GLU A 404 3.58 7.11 2.58
N ILE A 405 2.85 7.89 1.78
CA ILE A 405 1.93 7.36 0.76
C ILE A 405 2.68 6.49 -0.26
N GLY A 406 3.85 6.94 -0.73
CA GLY A 406 4.69 6.18 -1.66
C GLY A 406 5.20 4.84 -1.10
N HIS A 407 5.63 4.82 0.16
CA HIS A 407 6.08 3.59 0.81
C HIS A 407 4.91 2.63 1.10
N GLY A 408 3.74 3.16 1.51
CA GLY A 408 2.52 2.37 1.69
C GLY A 408 2.08 1.72 0.39
N ALA A 409 2.03 2.47 -0.71
CA ALA A 409 1.67 1.94 -2.03
C ALA A 409 2.68 0.88 -2.53
N LEU A 410 3.97 1.03 -2.25
CA LEU A 410 4.96 0.00 -2.57
C LEU A 410 4.72 -1.29 -1.78
N ALA A 411 4.41 -1.18 -0.49
CA ALA A 411 4.10 -2.33 0.35
C ALA A 411 2.77 -2.99 -0.02
N GLU A 412 1.75 -2.19 -0.36
CA GLU A 412 0.46 -2.66 -0.90
C GLU A 412 0.70 -3.49 -2.17
N ARG A 413 1.44 -2.93 -3.13
CA ARG A 413 1.75 -3.59 -4.40
C ARG A 413 2.54 -4.89 -4.22
N ALA A 414 3.41 -4.96 -3.21
CA ALA A 414 4.17 -6.16 -2.91
C ALA A 414 3.30 -7.31 -2.37
N LEU A 415 2.14 -7.01 -1.80
CA LEU A 415 1.29 -7.96 -1.08
C LEU A 415 -0.01 -8.29 -1.82
N CYS A 416 -0.53 -7.37 -2.65
CA CYS A 416 -1.88 -7.46 -3.21
C CYS A 416 -2.12 -8.73 -4.03
N SER A 417 -1.14 -9.19 -4.82
CA SER A 417 -1.25 -10.40 -5.65
C SER A 417 -1.29 -11.71 -4.85
N LEU A 418 -1.02 -11.65 -3.53
CA LEU A 418 -1.07 -12.81 -2.63
C LEU A 418 -2.32 -12.79 -1.74
N ILE A 419 -3.12 -11.72 -1.81
CA ILE A 419 -4.36 -11.61 -1.05
C ILE A 419 -5.42 -12.49 -1.72
N PRO A 420 -6.09 -13.37 -0.97
CA PRO A 420 -7.17 -14.20 -1.52
C PRO A 420 -8.32 -13.36 -2.07
N ASP A 421 -8.99 -13.89 -3.08
CA ASP A 421 -10.22 -13.31 -3.61
C ASP A 421 -11.34 -13.20 -2.55
N GLU A 422 -12.38 -12.44 -2.88
CA GLU A 422 -13.49 -12.18 -1.96
C GLU A 422 -14.29 -13.44 -1.64
N GLU A 423 -14.41 -14.38 -2.59
CA GLU A 423 -15.12 -15.65 -2.38
C GLU A 423 -14.42 -16.52 -1.33
N THR A 424 -13.09 -16.57 -1.37
CA THR A 424 -12.25 -17.33 -0.45
C THR A 424 -12.15 -16.65 0.92
N PHE A 425 -12.07 -15.32 0.94
CA PHE A 425 -11.91 -14.56 2.17
C PHE A 425 -12.73 -13.25 2.15
N PRO A 426 -14.01 -13.26 2.55
CA PRO A 426 -14.95 -12.15 2.30
C PRO A 426 -14.76 -10.92 3.21
N TYR A 427 -13.52 -10.60 3.60
CA TYR A 427 -13.18 -9.50 4.49
C TYR A 427 -12.47 -8.37 3.75
N THR A 428 -12.80 -7.15 4.12
CA THR A 428 -11.96 -5.97 3.87
C THR A 428 -10.74 -6.05 4.79
N ILE A 429 -9.55 -5.80 4.26
CA ILE A 429 -8.29 -5.94 4.99
C ILE A 429 -7.59 -4.59 5.02
N ARG A 430 -7.31 -4.10 6.23
CA ARG A 430 -6.54 -2.88 6.45
C ARG A 430 -5.30 -3.18 7.27
N LEU A 431 -4.15 -2.85 6.69
CA LEU A 431 -2.85 -2.88 7.36
C LEU A 431 -2.41 -1.46 7.69
N VAL A 432 -1.87 -1.28 8.90
CA VAL A 432 -1.19 -0.04 9.29
C VAL A 432 0.20 -0.39 9.81
N SER A 433 1.23 -0.01 9.06
CA SER A 433 2.64 -0.18 9.44
C SER A 433 3.16 1.07 10.14
N GLU A 434 3.42 0.95 11.43
CA GLU A 434 4.05 1.98 12.26
C GLU A 434 5.57 1.76 12.28
N THR A 435 6.34 2.70 11.72
CA THR A 435 7.80 2.63 11.78
C THR A 435 8.26 3.09 13.17
N LEU A 436 8.87 2.19 13.94
CA LEU A 436 9.34 2.45 15.30
C LEU A 436 10.82 2.87 15.32
N GLU A 437 11.62 2.29 14.42
CA GLU A 437 13.02 2.64 14.20
C GLU A 437 13.33 2.63 12.70
N SER A 438 14.20 3.52 12.23
CA SER A 438 14.64 3.54 10.84
C SER A 438 16.13 3.87 10.68
N ASN A 439 16.86 2.87 10.22
CA ASN A 439 18.22 2.99 9.73
C ASN A 439 18.40 2.16 8.44
N GLY A 440 17.40 2.15 7.57
CA GLY A 440 17.48 1.47 6.27
C GLY A 440 16.15 0.82 5.89
N SER A 441 15.61 1.21 4.73
CA SER A 441 14.42 0.67 4.07
C SER A 441 13.32 0.11 4.99
N SER A 442 12.71 1.00 5.78
CA SER A 442 11.51 0.69 6.55
C SER A 442 10.32 0.31 5.66
N SER A 443 10.32 0.67 4.37
CA SER A 443 9.32 0.19 3.40
C SER A 443 9.39 -1.32 3.17
N MET A 444 10.59 -1.92 3.16
CA MET A 444 10.73 -3.37 3.03
C MET A 444 10.47 -4.08 4.36
N ALA A 445 10.85 -3.46 5.49
CA ALA A 445 10.43 -3.94 6.80
C ALA A 445 8.90 -3.93 6.96
N SER A 446 8.18 -2.95 6.40
CA SER A 446 6.71 -2.96 6.41
C SER A 446 6.10 -4.09 5.59
N VAL A 447 6.71 -4.52 4.49
CA VAL A 447 6.25 -5.71 3.75
C VAL A 447 6.39 -6.94 4.65
N CYS A 448 7.56 -7.15 5.26
CA CYS A 448 7.80 -8.29 6.15
C CYS A 448 6.87 -8.29 7.38
N ALA A 449 6.72 -7.15 8.05
CA ALA A 449 5.81 -7.00 9.20
C ALA A 449 4.35 -7.24 8.81
N SER A 450 3.94 -6.77 7.63
CA SER A 450 2.61 -7.03 7.08
C SER A 450 2.36 -8.51 6.79
N THR A 451 3.34 -9.21 6.21
CA THR A 451 3.25 -10.67 6.01
C THR A 451 3.02 -11.40 7.34
N LEU A 452 3.79 -11.05 8.37
CA LEU A 452 3.59 -11.58 9.73
C LEU A 452 2.17 -11.28 10.25
N ALA A 453 1.69 -10.05 10.11
CA ALA A 453 0.36 -9.64 10.58
C ALA A 453 -0.79 -10.33 9.82
N LEU A 454 -0.65 -10.52 8.51
CA LEU A 454 -1.61 -11.25 7.66
C LEU A 454 -1.72 -12.72 8.12
N MET A 455 -0.58 -13.38 8.30
CA MET A 455 -0.53 -14.77 8.76
C MET A 455 -1.07 -14.90 10.19
N ASP A 456 -0.71 -13.99 11.09
CA ASP A 456 -1.19 -13.97 12.48
C ASP A 456 -2.70 -13.74 12.57
N ALA A 457 -3.28 -12.95 11.66
CA ALA A 457 -4.73 -12.74 11.58
C ALA A 457 -5.51 -13.92 10.98
N GLY A 458 -4.83 -14.92 10.43
CA GLY A 458 -5.46 -16.04 9.72
C GLY A 458 -5.95 -15.67 8.32
N VAL A 459 -5.39 -14.63 7.69
CA VAL A 459 -5.66 -14.36 6.27
C VAL A 459 -4.98 -15.45 5.43
N PRO A 460 -5.71 -16.20 4.59
CA PRO A 460 -5.13 -17.29 3.81
C PRO A 460 -4.39 -16.76 2.58
N ILE A 461 -3.30 -16.02 2.82
CA ILE A 461 -2.40 -15.59 1.75
C ILE A 461 -1.76 -16.81 1.07
N SER A 462 -1.61 -16.76 -0.24
CA SER A 462 -1.09 -17.90 -1.02
C SER A 462 0.33 -18.28 -0.62
N ARG A 463 1.20 -17.28 -0.38
CA ARG A 463 2.59 -17.44 0.11
C ARG A 463 3.04 -16.23 0.94
N PRO A 464 3.99 -16.40 1.87
CA PRO A 464 4.61 -15.27 2.57
C PRO A 464 5.49 -14.45 1.63
N VAL A 465 5.48 -13.12 1.82
CA VAL A 465 6.30 -12.16 1.07
C VAL A 465 7.38 -11.58 1.98
N ALA A 466 8.60 -11.45 1.45
CA ALA A 466 9.68 -10.71 2.11
C ALA A 466 10.21 -9.61 1.19
N GLY A 467 10.76 -8.56 1.81
CA GLY A 467 11.37 -7.43 1.11
C GLY A 467 12.81 -7.17 1.53
N ILE A 468 13.65 -6.78 0.58
CA ILE A 468 15.03 -6.37 0.80
C ILE A 468 15.34 -5.06 0.06
N ALA A 469 16.22 -4.25 0.65
CA ALA A 469 16.81 -3.11 -0.02
C ALA A 469 18.29 -3.36 -0.31
N MET A 470 18.66 -3.05 -1.53
CA MET A 470 20.01 -3.15 -2.07
C MET A 470 20.48 -1.76 -2.45
N GLY A 471 21.80 -1.59 -2.49
CA GLY A 471 22.41 -0.37 -3.02
C GLY A 471 23.59 -0.67 -3.93
N LEU A 472 24.02 0.36 -4.63
CA LEU A 472 25.24 0.36 -5.43
C LEU A 472 26.06 1.58 -5.05
N ILE A 473 27.36 1.39 -4.84
CA ILE A 473 28.32 2.49 -4.85
C ILE A 473 29.34 2.20 -5.95
N LYS A 474 29.61 3.20 -6.79
CA LYS A 474 30.55 3.14 -7.90
C LYS A 474 31.57 4.28 -7.80
N GLU A 475 32.85 3.95 -7.85
CA GLU A 475 33.98 4.89 -7.86
C GLU A 475 34.92 4.54 -9.02
N GLY A 476 35.04 5.42 -10.01
CA GLY A 476 35.78 5.07 -11.23
C GLY A 476 35.20 3.83 -11.90
N ASP A 477 35.99 2.79 -12.15
CA ASP A 477 35.53 1.50 -12.68
C ASP A 477 35.14 0.48 -11.60
N ASP A 478 35.50 0.76 -10.34
CA ASP A 478 35.15 -0.09 -9.21
C ASP A 478 33.70 0.13 -8.78
N TYR A 479 32.99 -0.96 -8.51
CA TYR A 479 31.65 -0.91 -7.94
C TYR A 479 31.45 -1.97 -6.87
N VAL A 480 30.45 -1.76 -6.00
CA VAL A 480 30.02 -2.73 -5.01
C VAL A 480 28.50 -2.71 -4.89
N VAL A 481 27.89 -3.88 -5.02
CA VAL A 481 26.48 -4.09 -4.70
C VAL A 481 26.37 -4.44 -3.21
N LEU A 482 25.56 -3.67 -2.49
CA LEU A 482 25.36 -3.80 -1.05
C LEU A 482 24.01 -4.45 -0.78
N THR A 483 24.00 -5.46 0.07
CA THR A 483 22.78 -6.11 0.57
C THR A 483 22.37 -5.49 1.90
N ASP A 484 21.08 -5.25 2.08
CA ASP A 484 20.49 -4.69 3.29
C ASP A 484 21.11 -3.34 3.68
N ILE A 485 20.90 -2.34 2.81
CA ILE A 485 21.52 -1.02 2.97
C ILE A 485 21.05 -0.29 4.23
N ALA A 486 22.00 0.35 4.91
CA ALA A 486 21.77 1.28 6.01
C ALA A 486 21.44 2.69 5.48
N GLY A 487 20.93 3.56 6.35
CA GLY A 487 20.54 4.93 5.95
C GLY A 487 21.70 5.74 5.34
N VAL A 488 22.92 5.56 5.87
CA VAL A 488 24.13 6.22 5.35
C VAL A 488 24.50 5.69 3.95
N GLU A 489 24.34 4.38 3.71
CA GLU A 489 24.65 3.74 2.44
C GLU A 489 23.64 4.13 1.36
N ASP A 490 22.37 4.33 1.70
CA ASP A 490 21.34 4.87 0.80
C ASP A 490 21.62 6.34 0.43
N HIS A 491 21.93 7.16 1.44
CA HIS A 491 22.22 8.59 1.23
C HIS A 491 23.43 8.80 0.31
N LEU A 492 24.47 7.99 0.48
CA LEU A 492 25.70 8.06 -0.29
C LEU A 492 25.69 7.20 -1.54
N GLY A 493 24.74 6.28 -1.66
CA GLY A 493 24.61 5.32 -2.76
C GLY A 493 24.20 5.94 -4.08
N ASP A 494 24.67 5.32 -5.16
CA ASP A 494 24.43 5.70 -6.55
C ASP A 494 23.17 5.07 -7.13
N MET A 495 22.72 3.98 -6.53
CA MET A 495 21.46 3.32 -6.82
C MET A 495 20.85 2.83 -5.52
N ASP A 496 19.55 3.05 -5.33
CA ASP A 496 18.76 2.33 -4.33
C ASP A 496 17.71 1.47 -5.02
N PHE A 497 17.65 0.21 -4.61
CA PHE A 497 16.88 -0.81 -5.28
C PHE A 497 16.18 -1.67 -4.25
N LYS A 498 14.85 -1.78 -4.35
CA LYS A 498 14.00 -2.49 -3.41
C LYS A 498 13.29 -3.62 -4.16
N VAL A 499 13.38 -4.83 -3.62
CA VAL A 499 12.72 -6.01 -4.17
C VAL A 499 11.87 -6.64 -3.09
N ALA A 500 10.62 -6.92 -3.42
CA ALA A 500 9.76 -7.77 -2.63
C ALA A 500 9.27 -8.96 -3.47
N GLY A 501 8.98 -10.06 -2.80
CA GLY A 501 8.54 -11.28 -3.47
C GLY A 501 8.47 -12.47 -2.55
N THR A 502 8.11 -13.60 -3.15
CA THR A 502 8.02 -14.91 -2.53
C THR A 502 9.23 -15.76 -2.94
N GLU A 503 9.19 -17.04 -2.56
CA GLU A 503 10.07 -18.08 -3.09
C GLU A 503 9.86 -18.36 -4.59
N SER A 504 8.69 -18.02 -5.14
CA SER A 504 8.32 -18.29 -6.53
C SER A 504 8.60 -17.12 -7.48
N GLY A 505 8.85 -15.91 -6.97
CA GLY A 505 9.22 -14.78 -7.83
C GLY A 505 9.09 -13.42 -7.15
N ILE A 506 9.25 -12.37 -7.94
CA ILE A 506 9.11 -10.96 -7.53
C ILE A 506 7.63 -10.58 -7.55
N THR A 507 7.19 -9.83 -6.53
CA THR A 507 5.84 -9.25 -6.44
C THR A 507 5.86 -7.73 -6.56
N ALA A 508 6.96 -7.09 -6.16
CA ALA A 508 7.18 -5.68 -6.43
C ALA A 508 8.67 -5.34 -6.58
N LEU A 509 8.93 -4.34 -7.42
CA LEU A 509 10.26 -3.79 -7.68
C LEU A 509 10.20 -2.27 -7.62
N GLN A 510 11.19 -1.66 -6.98
CA GLN A 510 11.39 -0.22 -7.07
C GLN A 510 12.88 0.07 -7.22
N MET A 511 13.25 0.89 -8.19
CA MET A 511 14.64 1.29 -8.43
C MET A 511 14.74 2.79 -8.65
N ASP A 512 15.72 3.43 -8.05
CA ASP A 512 16.16 4.79 -8.40
C ASP A 512 17.67 4.78 -8.64
N ILE A 513 18.09 5.26 -9.80
CA ILE A 513 19.48 5.34 -10.23
C ILE A 513 19.86 6.83 -10.31
N LYS A 514 20.87 7.22 -9.53
CA LYS A 514 21.33 8.61 -9.39
C LYS A 514 22.50 8.95 -10.32
N ILE A 515 23.14 7.94 -10.94
CA ILE A 515 24.31 8.11 -11.80
C ILE A 515 24.11 7.49 -13.18
N LYS A 516 24.99 7.85 -14.12
CA LYS A 516 25.11 7.16 -15.40
C LYS A 516 25.95 5.88 -15.24
N GLY A 517 25.80 4.93 -16.17
CA GLY A 517 26.70 3.79 -16.29
C GLY A 517 26.36 2.57 -15.42
N VAL A 518 25.13 2.47 -14.93
CA VAL A 518 24.60 1.19 -14.38
C VAL A 518 24.17 0.32 -15.56
N THR A 519 24.89 -0.78 -15.79
CA THR A 519 24.63 -1.71 -16.90
C THR A 519 23.60 -2.77 -16.53
N PHE A 520 23.03 -3.44 -17.53
CA PHE A 520 22.13 -4.58 -17.31
C PHE A 520 22.82 -5.74 -16.57
N ASP A 521 24.13 -5.93 -16.76
CA ASP A 521 24.91 -6.92 -16.01
C ASP A 521 24.96 -6.60 -14.50
N ILE A 522 25.12 -5.32 -14.14
CA ILE A 522 25.07 -4.88 -12.73
C ILE A 522 23.67 -5.10 -12.16
N MET A 523 22.61 -4.79 -12.92
CA MET A 523 21.23 -5.03 -12.48
C MET A 523 20.95 -6.52 -12.27
N LYS A 524 21.48 -7.38 -13.14
CA LYS A 524 21.38 -8.83 -13.02
C LYS A 524 22.07 -9.37 -11.75
N ASP A 525 23.28 -8.92 -11.46
CA ASP A 525 23.97 -9.29 -10.21
C ASP A 525 23.20 -8.81 -8.98
N ALA A 526 22.67 -7.57 -9.02
CA ALA A 526 21.88 -7.02 -7.93
C ALA A 526 20.57 -7.80 -7.68
N LEU A 527 19.86 -8.21 -8.73
CA LEU A 527 18.66 -9.04 -8.65
C LEU A 527 18.95 -10.42 -8.05
N GLU A 528 20.02 -11.10 -8.47
CA GLU A 528 20.37 -12.41 -7.93
C GLU A 528 20.78 -12.34 -6.45
N ARG A 529 21.53 -11.31 -6.04
CA ARG A 529 21.83 -11.06 -4.62
C ARG A 529 20.56 -10.76 -3.82
N ALA A 530 19.67 -9.93 -4.38
CA ALA A 530 18.39 -9.63 -3.76
C ALA A 530 17.53 -10.89 -3.58
N ARG A 531 17.53 -11.81 -4.55
CA ARG A 531 16.84 -13.10 -4.47
C ARG A 531 17.33 -13.92 -3.27
N LYS A 532 18.65 -14.09 -3.13
CA LYS A 532 19.25 -14.81 -1.99
C LYS A 532 18.90 -14.16 -0.66
N ALA A 533 18.97 -12.83 -0.59
CA ALA A 533 18.63 -12.09 0.62
C ALA A 533 17.15 -12.21 0.98
N ARG A 534 16.26 -12.17 -0.02
CA ARG A 534 14.82 -12.38 0.13
C ARG A 534 14.53 -13.76 0.73
N MET A 535 15.20 -14.81 0.25
CA MET A 535 15.04 -16.17 0.78
C MET A 535 15.45 -16.27 2.25
N PHE A 536 16.60 -15.68 2.61
CA PHE A 536 17.05 -15.64 4.00
C PHE A 536 16.03 -14.93 4.92
N ILE A 537 15.41 -13.84 4.46
CA ILE A 537 14.38 -13.14 5.25
C ILE A 537 13.11 -13.98 5.38
N LEU A 538 12.69 -14.68 4.31
CA LEU A 538 11.55 -15.60 4.35
C LEU A 538 11.76 -16.74 5.35
N GLU A 539 12.98 -17.28 5.45
CA GLU A 539 13.32 -18.27 6.47
C GLU A 539 13.11 -17.73 7.90
N LYS A 540 13.44 -16.45 8.15
CA LYS A 540 13.20 -15.81 9.45
C LYS A 540 11.71 -15.57 9.74
N ILE A 541 10.94 -15.16 8.72
CA ILE A 541 9.49 -14.99 8.84
C ILE A 541 8.83 -16.34 9.15
N THR A 542 9.14 -17.37 8.36
CA THR A 542 8.55 -18.71 8.50
C THR A 542 8.96 -19.42 9.78
N ALA A 543 10.14 -19.11 10.33
CA ALA A 543 10.55 -19.56 11.67
C ALA A 543 9.68 -18.97 12.80
N ALA A 544 9.16 -17.74 12.63
CA ALA A 544 8.26 -17.11 13.60
C ALA A 544 6.80 -17.55 13.42
N ILE A 545 6.34 -17.70 12.18
CA ILE A 545 5.02 -18.21 11.83
C ILE A 545 5.08 -18.96 10.49
N SER A 546 4.91 -20.28 10.52
CA SER A 546 5.13 -21.13 9.34
C SER A 546 3.99 -21.04 8.31
N THR A 547 2.76 -20.88 8.78
CA THR A 547 1.55 -20.80 7.95
C THR A 547 0.56 -19.81 8.57
N PRO A 548 -0.37 -19.23 7.80
CA PRO A 548 -1.49 -18.49 8.37
C PRO A 548 -2.19 -19.28 9.47
N ARG A 549 -2.68 -18.60 10.51
CA ARG A 549 -3.47 -19.24 11.56
C ARG A 549 -4.74 -19.85 10.96
N ALA A 550 -5.12 -21.03 11.44
CA ALA A 550 -6.34 -21.71 11.00
C ALA A 550 -7.61 -20.98 11.45
N GLU A 551 -7.54 -20.26 12.57
CA GLU A 551 -8.66 -19.52 13.14
C GLU A 551 -8.36 -18.02 13.16
N LEU A 552 -9.36 -17.22 12.81
CA LEU A 552 -9.33 -15.77 12.99
C LEU A 552 -9.35 -15.42 14.48
N SER A 553 -8.81 -14.24 14.81
CA SER A 553 -8.88 -13.64 16.15
C SER A 553 -10.32 -13.63 16.69
N GLU A 554 -10.48 -13.80 18.01
CA GLU A 554 -11.80 -13.71 18.66
C GLU A 554 -12.44 -12.32 18.51
N PHE A 555 -11.61 -11.28 18.33
CA PHE A 555 -12.06 -9.91 18.12
C PHE A 555 -12.33 -9.60 16.64
N ALA A 556 -11.97 -10.50 15.73
CA ALA A 556 -12.26 -10.29 14.31
C ALA A 556 -13.76 -10.43 14.06
N PRO A 557 -14.32 -9.63 13.13
CA PRO A 557 -15.70 -9.81 12.73
C PRO A 557 -15.91 -11.22 12.18
N ARG A 558 -17.06 -11.82 12.46
CA ARG A 558 -17.46 -13.09 11.85
C ARG A 558 -18.41 -12.83 10.70
N ILE A 559 -18.08 -13.46 9.57
CA ILE A 559 -18.96 -13.56 8.41
C ILE A 559 -19.47 -14.99 8.40
N GLY A 560 -20.66 -15.16 8.95
CA GLY A 560 -21.38 -16.42 8.93
C GLY A 560 -22.26 -16.50 7.72
N THR A 561 -22.32 -17.68 7.08
CA THR A 561 -23.35 -17.96 6.09
C THR A 561 -24.23 -19.11 6.56
N VAL A 562 -25.53 -18.96 6.38
CA VAL A 562 -26.50 -20.03 6.61
C VAL A 562 -27.45 -20.06 5.42
N ARG A 563 -27.65 -21.25 4.87
CA ARG A 563 -28.61 -21.46 3.79
C ARG A 563 -29.89 -22.00 4.39
N ILE A 564 -30.98 -21.30 4.14
CA ILE A 564 -32.32 -21.65 4.60
C ILE A 564 -33.22 -21.95 3.40
N ASP A 565 -34.37 -22.56 3.67
CA ASP A 565 -35.42 -22.66 2.66
C ASP A 565 -35.95 -21.25 2.31
N PRO A 566 -35.99 -20.86 1.01
CA PRO A 566 -36.55 -19.57 0.58
C PRO A 566 -37.94 -19.26 1.13
N GLU A 567 -38.78 -20.28 1.37
CA GLU A 567 -40.11 -20.10 1.96
C GLU A 567 -40.06 -19.56 3.40
N LYS A 568 -38.94 -19.74 4.11
CA LYS A 568 -38.74 -19.32 5.51
C LYS A 568 -38.12 -17.93 5.66
N ILE A 569 -37.76 -17.26 4.56
CA ILE A 569 -37.23 -15.88 4.57
C ILE A 569 -38.16 -14.94 5.33
N GLY A 570 -39.48 -15.09 5.14
CA GLY A 570 -40.48 -14.26 5.81
C GLY A 570 -40.44 -14.32 7.34
N ALA A 571 -40.03 -15.47 7.91
CA ALA A 571 -39.92 -15.65 9.37
C ALA A 571 -38.71 -14.90 9.97
N ILE A 572 -37.64 -14.73 9.18
CA ILE A 572 -36.43 -14.01 9.61
C ILE A 572 -36.60 -12.51 9.48
N ILE A 573 -37.18 -12.04 8.36
CA ILE A 573 -37.46 -10.61 8.17
C ILE A 573 -38.49 -10.14 9.21
N GLY A 574 -39.52 -10.96 9.44
CA GLY A 574 -40.64 -10.61 10.31
C GLY A 574 -41.51 -9.50 9.71
N LYS A 575 -42.57 -9.11 10.43
CA LYS A 575 -43.53 -8.11 9.95
C LYS A 575 -42.86 -6.73 9.86
N GLY A 576 -42.66 -6.23 8.64
CA GLY A 576 -42.05 -4.92 8.40
C GLY A 576 -40.56 -4.84 8.75
N GLY A 577 -39.86 -5.97 8.85
CA GLY A 577 -38.44 -6.02 9.20
C GLY A 577 -38.13 -5.98 10.70
N GLU A 578 -39.13 -6.18 11.57
CA GLU A 578 -38.95 -6.09 13.02
C GLU A 578 -38.00 -7.17 13.57
N THR A 579 -38.14 -8.42 13.12
CA THR A 579 -37.35 -9.55 13.62
C THR A 579 -35.88 -9.43 13.22
N ILE A 580 -35.61 -9.13 11.95
CA ILE A 580 -34.24 -8.95 11.46
C ILE A 580 -33.55 -7.75 12.14
N ARG A 581 -34.23 -6.60 12.26
CA ARG A 581 -33.68 -5.43 12.96
C ARG A 581 -33.46 -5.69 14.46
N GLY A 582 -34.33 -6.48 15.08
CA GLY A 582 -34.17 -6.91 16.47
C GLY A 582 -32.90 -7.75 16.66
N MET A 583 -32.65 -8.71 15.77
CA MET A 583 -31.42 -9.51 15.78
C MET A 583 -30.18 -8.69 15.46
N GLU A 584 -30.24 -7.79 14.48
CA GLU A 584 -29.13 -6.88 14.15
C GLU A 584 -28.74 -6.00 15.35
N ALA A 585 -29.73 -5.51 16.10
CA ALA A 585 -29.49 -4.71 17.31
C ALA A 585 -29.01 -5.56 18.51
N GLU A 586 -29.57 -6.75 18.73
CA GLU A 586 -29.22 -7.63 19.85
C GLU A 586 -27.80 -8.21 19.71
N PHE A 587 -27.42 -8.62 18.50
CA PHE A 587 -26.15 -9.27 18.21
C PHE A 587 -25.11 -8.34 17.58
N GLU A 588 -25.38 -7.03 17.54
CA GLU A 588 -24.50 -6.01 16.93
C GLU A 588 -23.99 -6.42 15.54
N CYS A 589 -24.90 -6.94 14.71
CA CYS A 589 -24.57 -7.52 13.41
C CYS A 589 -25.38 -6.86 12.28
N THR A 590 -25.00 -7.16 11.04
CA THR A 590 -25.77 -6.85 9.85
C THR A 590 -26.16 -8.16 9.18
N ILE A 591 -27.43 -8.32 8.84
CA ILE A 591 -27.97 -9.55 8.26
C ILE A 591 -28.42 -9.24 6.84
N ASP A 592 -27.74 -9.83 5.86
CA ASP A 592 -28.13 -9.76 4.46
C ASP A 592 -28.83 -11.06 4.06
N VAL A 593 -30.00 -10.94 3.43
CA VAL A 593 -30.86 -12.07 3.07
C VAL A 593 -31.08 -12.06 1.57
N ALA A 594 -30.47 -13.01 0.87
CA ALA A 594 -30.67 -13.19 -0.56
C ALA A 594 -31.99 -13.91 -0.87
N GLU A 595 -32.55 -13.66 -2.05
CA GLU A 595 -33.81 -14.25 -2.50
C GLU A 595 -33.75 -15.79 -2.65
N ASP A 596 -32.53 -16.36 -2.78
CA ASP A 596 -32.30 -17.80 -2.94
C ASP A 596 -32.14 -18.54 -1.60
N GLY A 597 -32.41 -17.87 -0.48
CA GLY A 597 -32.34 -18.42 0.88
C GLY A 597 -30.94 -18.37 1.50
N LEU A 598 -29.94 -17.77 0.85
CA LEU A 598 -28.64 -17.53 1.45
C LEU A 598 -28.70 -16.32 2.40
N ILE A 599 -28.29 -16.52 3.65
CA ILE A 599 -28.21 -15.46 4.66
C ILE A 599 -26.76 -15.25 5.05
N LYS A 600 -26.30 -14.01 5.02
CA LYS A 600 -24.96 -13.59 5.46
C LYS A 600 -25.10 -12.75 6.72
N VAL A 601 -24.47 -13.18 7.80
CA VAL A 601 -24.41 -12.47 9.08
C VAL A 601 -23.03 -11.87 9.23
N PHE A 602 -22.95 -10.55 9.36
CA PHE A 602 -21.74 -9.79 9.60
C PHE A 602 -21.76 -9.25 11.03
N ALA A 603 -21.12 -9.96 11.97
CA ALA A 603 -21.04 -9.52 13.37
C ALA A 603 -19.70 -8.87 13.66
N THR A 604 -19.69 -7.83 14.50
CA THR A 604 -18.48 -7.12 14.95
C THR A 604 -17.63 -7.95 15.91
N ASP A 605 -18.24 -8.91 16.61
CA ASP A 605 -17.62 -9.84 17.55
C ASP A 605 -17.99 -11.28 17.18
N GLY A 606 -17.03 -12.20 17.30
CA GLY A 606 -17.26 -13.55 16.83
C GLY A 606 -18.29 -14.35 17.63
N LYS A 607 -18.36 -14.13 18.95
CA LYS A 607 -19.34 -14.81 19.81
C LYS A 607 -20.75 -14.33 19.53
N LEU A 608 -20.91 -13.03 19.23
CA LEU A 608 -22.20 -12.46 18.85
C LEU A 608 -22.66 -12.98 17.48
N GLY A 609 -21.74 -13.12 16.52
CA GLY A 609 -22.02 -13.70 15.21
C GLY A 609 -22.49 -15.14 15.28
N ASP A 610 -21.78 -15.98 16.05
CA ASP A 610 -22.15 -17.38 16.23
C ASP A 610 -23.53 -17.51 16.91
N ALA A 611 -23.82 -16.68 17.92
CA ALA A 611 -25.13 -16.63 18.57
C ALA A 611 -26.26 -16.19 17.62
N CYS A 612 -25.99 -15.24 16.71
CA CYS A 612 -26.96 -14.81 15.71
C CYS A 612 -27.27 -15.92 14.69
N LEU A 613 -26.25 -16.64 14.22
CA LEU A 613 -26.44 -17.79 13.33
C LEU A 613 -27.23 -18.91 14.01
N GLU A 614 -26.96 -19.19 15.27
CA GLU A 614 -27.73 -20.16 16.07
C GLU A 614 -29.20 -19.71 16.18
N ARG A 615 -29.44 -18.42 16.44
CA ARG A 615 -30.79 -17.84 16.49
C ARG A 615 -31.55 -18.00 15.18
N ILE A 616 -30.87 -17.75 14.04
CA ILE A 616 -31.43 -17.96 12.70
C ILE A 616 -31.72 -19.44 12.46
N GLY A 617 -30.81 -20.33 12.85
CA GLY A 617 -31.00 -21.77 12.78
C GLY A 617 -32.23 -22.23 13.56
N LEU A 618 -32.43 -21.71 14.77
CA LEU A 618 -33.61 -22.03 15.60
C LEU A 618 -34.93 -21.54 14.98
N LEU A 619 -34.94 -20.38 14.33
CA LEU A 619 -36.12 -19.86 13.65
C LEU A 619 -36.48 -20.68 12.40
N THR A 620 -35.48 -21.26 11.74
CA THR A 620 -35.64 -21.92 10.44
C THR A 620 -35.61 -23.44 10.49
N ARG A 621 -35.22 -24.04 11.61
CA ARG A 621 -35.26 -25.48 11.85
C ARG A 621 -36.70 -26.00 11.78
N ASP A 622 -36.92 -27.05 11.00
CA ASP A 622 -38.20 -27.75 10.96
C ASP A 622 -38.47 -28.49 12.26
N THR A 623 -39.74 -28.51 12.65
CA THR A 623 -40.18 -29.25 13.84
C THR A 623 -40.34 -30.71 13.43
N GLU A 624 -39.57 -31.63 14.00
CA GLU A 624 -39.64 -33.06 13.66
C GLU A 624 -40.33 -33.89 14.75
N PRO A 625 -41.03 -34.99 14.40
CA PRO A 625 -41.49 -35.96 15.38
C PRO A 625 -40.33 -36.50 16.23
N GLY A 626 -40.44 -36.36 17.56
CA GLY A 626 -39.42 -36.71 18.55
C GLY A 626 -38.69 -35.51 19.15
N ASP A 627 -38.84 -34.29 18.61
CA ASP A 627 -38.24 -33.09 19.18
C ASP A 627 -38.83 -32.78 20.57
N ILE A 628 -37.96 -32.50 21.54
CA ILE A 628 -38.35 -32.00 22.87
C ILE A 628 -38.05 -30.50 22.92
N VAL A 629 -39.09 -29.68 23.02
CA VAL A 629 -38.99 -28.22 22.95
C VAL A 629 -39.72 -27.55 24.11
N GLU A 630 -39.30 -26.34 24.45
CA GLU A 630 -40.00 -25.49 25.42
C GLU A 630 -40.89 -24.51 24.67
N GLY A 631 -42.12 -24.33 25.15
CA GLY A 631 -43.08 -23.43 24.52
C GLY A 631 -44.01 -22.82 25.54
N ARG A 632 -44.67 -21.73 25.14
CA ARG A 632 -45.60 -21.00 26.01
C ARG A 632 -47.04 -21.33 25.63
N VAL A 633 -47.89 -21.57 26.62
CA VAL A 633 -49.31 -21.86 26.37
C VAL A 633 -50.00 -20.59 25.86
N ALA A 634 -50.35 -20.57 24.57
CA ALA A 634 -51.02 -19.45 23.92
C ALA A 634 -52.50 -19.36 24.31
N SER A 635 -53.17 -20.52 24.36
CA SER A 635 -54.57 -20.64 24.75
C SER A 635 -54.91 -22.06 25.23
N THR A 636 -55.92 -22.17 26.10
CA THR A 636 -56.51 -23.44 26.52
C THR A 636 -57.92 -23.58 25.93
N THR A 637 -58.33 -24.81 25.66
CA THR A 637 -59.66 -25.17 25.14
C THR A 637 -60.14 -26.45 25.83
N SER A 638 -61.42 -26.79 25.69
CA SER A 638 -61.98 -28.00 26.32
C SER A 638 -61.36 -29.33 25.87
N PHE A 639 -60.68 -29.35 24.73
CA PHE A 639 -60.07 -30.56 24.16
C PHE A 639 -58.53 -30.55 24.18
N GLY A 640 -57.90 -29.46 24.63
CA GLY A 640 -56.44 -29.37 24.68
C GLY A 640 -55.89 -27.96 24.90
N ALA A 641 -54.57 -27.84 24.92
CA ALA A 641 -53.83 -26.59 25.05
C ALA A 641 -52.97 -26.33 23.81
N PHE A 642 -53.04 -25.11 23.27
CA PHE A 642 -52.16 -24.65 22.20
C PHE A 642 -50.89 -24.05 22.79
N VAL A 643 -49.74 -24.57 22.37
CA VAL A 643 -48.42 -24.15 22.82
C VAL A 643 -47.67 -23.57 21.63
N THR A 644 -47.25 -22.31 21.75
CA THR A 644 -46.39 -21.68 20.76
C THR A 644 -44.96 -22.17 20.96
N LEU A 645 -44.44 -22.90 19.98
CA LEU A 645 -43.09 -23.50 19.99
C LEU A 645 -42.06 -22.51 19.44
N LYS A 646 -42.43 -21.82 18.37
CA LYS A 646 -41.69 -20.73 17.73
C LYS A 646 -42.68 -19.74 17.11
N PRO A 647 -42.27 -18.48 16.84
CA PRO A 647 -43.18 -17.47 16.27
C PRO A 647 -43.88 -17.99 15.01
N GLY A 648 -45.22 -18.06 15.04
CA GLY A 648 -46.04 -18.54 13.91
C GLY A 648 -46.31 -20.05 13.87
N THR A 649 -45.71 -20.84 14.77
CA THR A 649 -45.89 -22.30 14.85
C THR A 649 -46.45 -22.69 16.21
N ASP A 650 -47.73 -23.08 16.21
CA ASP A 650 -48.43 -23.58 17.38
C ASP A 650 -48.63 -25.10 17.28
N GLY A 651 -48.33 -25.82 18.37
CA GLY A 651 -48.69 -27.22 18.51
C GLY A 651 -49.84 -27.41 19.50
N LEU A 652 -50.62 -28.48 19.31
CA LEU A 652 -51.74 -28.82 20.17
C LEU A 652 -51.37 -30.00 21.08
N ILE A 653 -51.45 -29.78 22.39
CA ILE A 653 -51.48 -30.88 23.36
C ILE A 653 -52.95 -31.28 23.55
N HIS A 654 -53.34 -32.45 23.04
CA HIS A 654 -54.68 -32.99 23.29
C HIS A 654 -54.85 -33.33 24.78
N ILE A 655 -56.07 -33.22 25.31
CA ILE A 655 -56.36 -33.44 26.75
C ILE A 655 -55.88 -34.80 27.28
N SER A 656 -55.85 -35.83 26.43
CA SER A 656 -55.33 -37.17 26.77
C SER A 656 -53.80 -37.27 26.85
N ARG A 657 -53.09 -36.20 26.49
CA ARG A 657 -51.62 -36.10 26.45
C ARG A 657 -51.06 -35.03 27.38
N LEU A 658 -51.92 -34.44 28.23
CA LEU A 658 -51.53 -33.47 29.26
C LEU A 658 -50.96 -34.14 30.52
N ALA A 659 -51.41 -35.34 30.87
CA ALA A 659 -50.91 -36.08 32.02
C ALA A 659 -51.13 -37.59 31.83
N ASP A 660 -50.38 -38.42 32.54
CA ASP A 660 -50.55 -39.88 32.54
C ASP A 660 -51.80 -40.35 33.33
N ARG A 661 -52.61 -39.41 33.82
CA ARG A 661 -53.89 -39.63 34.51
C ARG A 661 -55.04 -38.98 33.74
N ARG A 662 -56.28 -39.44 33.96
CA ARG A 662 -57.47 -38.82 33.36
C ARG A 662 -57.69 -37.42 33.95
N VAL A 663 -57.61 -36.41 33.10
CA VAL A 663 -57.82 -34.99 33.45
C VAL A 663 -59.23 -34.60 33.01
N ALA A 664 -59.98 -33.91 33.88
CA ALA A 664 -61.33 -33.45 33.55
C ALA A 664 -61.32 -32.11 32.81
N ASN A 665 -60.42 -31.19 33.18
CA ASN A 665 -60.25 -29.88 32.54
C ASN A 665 -58.77 -29.56 32.29
N VAL A 666 -58.47 -28.92 31.15
CA VAL A 666 -57.08 -28.60 30.74
C VAL A 666 -56.38 -27.68 31.74
N GLU A 667 -57.13 -26.77 32.34
CA GLU A 667 -56.69 -25.78 33.32
C GLU A 667 -56.19 -26.42 34.64
N GLU A 668 -56.45 -27.71 34.87
CA GLU A 668 -55.89 -28.45 36.02
C GLU A 668 -54.40 -28.75 35.87
N VAL A 669 -53.86 -28.65 34.64
CA VAL A 669 -52.47 -29.04 34.33
C VAL A 669 -51.67 -27.89 33.75
N VAL A 670 -52.28 -27.08 32.88
CA VAL A 670 -51.61 -25.95 32.21
C VAL A 670 -52.56 -24.77 32.09
N ASN A 671 -52.06 -23.58 32.39
CA ASN A 671 -52.78 -22.31 32.24
C ASN A 671 -52.22 -21.50 31.08
N ARG A 672 -53.03 -20.58 30.55
CA ARG A 672 -52.58 -19.63 29.53
C ARG A 672 -51.40 -18.82 30.07
N GLY A 673 -50.29 -18.83 29.33
CA GLY A 673 -49.06 -18.15 29.70
C GLY A 673 -48.01 -19.03 30.39
N ASP A 674 -48.35 -20.25 30.78
CA ASP A 674 -47.40 -21.20 31.37
C ASP A 674 -46.29 -21.56 30.38
N LEU A 675 -45.07 -21.71 30.88
CA LEU A 675 -43.94 -22.27 30.16
C LEU A 675 -43.93 -23.79 30.36
N VAL A 676 -43.98 -24.54 29.27
CA VAL A 676 -44.11 -25.99 29.28
C VAL A 676 -43.05 -26.65 28.41
N ARG A 677 -42.55 -27.80 28.85
CA ARG A 677 -41.66 -28.65 28.06
C ARG A 677 -42.48 -29.78 27.43
N VAL A 678 -42.41 -29.89 26.11
CA VAL A 678 -43.29 -30.73 25.29
C VAL A 678 -42.49 -31.58 24.30
N GLU A 679 -42.97 -32.79 24.02
CA GLU A 679 -42.47 -33.68 22.97
C GLU A 679 -43.37 -33.61 21.74
N VAL A 680 -42.78 -33.46 20.57
CA VAL A 680 -43.47 -33.48 19.28
C VAL A 680 -43.76 -34.92 18.89
N LEU A 681 -45.03 -35.29 18.76
CA LEU A 681 -45.44 -36.65 18.43
C LEU A 681 -45.60 -36.87 16.92
N ASP A 682 -46.18 -35.88 16.24
CA ASP A 682 -46.52 -35.99 14.82
C ASP A 682 -46.67 -34.60 14.21
N VAL A 683 -46.27 -34.46 12.95
CA VAL A 683 -46.30 -33.22 12.18
C VAL A 683 -46.96 -33.51 10.84
N GLN A 684 -48.16 -32.97 10.62
CA GLN A 684 -48.94 -33.18 9.40
C GLN A 684 -49.18 -31.84 8.68
N GLN A 685 -48.92 -31.79 7.38
CA GLN A 685 -49.30 -30.65 6.54
C GLN A 685 -50.74 -30.81 6.05
N GLN A 686 -51.64 -29.93 6.52
CA GLN A 686 -53.04 -29.93 6.11
C GLN A 686 -53.46 -28.52 5.67
N GLY A 687 -53.64 -28.32 4.35
CA GLY A 687 -54.13 -27.05 3.78
C GLY A 687 -53.17 -25.87 3.92
N GLY A 688 -51.86 -26.11 3.86
CA GLY A 688 -50.83 -25.06 3.98
C GLY A 688 -50.52 -24.62 5.41
N LYS A 689 -51.02 -25.34 6.42
CA LYS A 689 -50.67 -25.14 7.83
C LYS A 689 -50.17 -26.45 8.45
N GLU A 690 -49.13 -26.35 9.26
CA GLU A 690 -48.59 -27.46 10.04
C GLU A 690 -49.51 -27.75 11.23
N LYS A 691 -50.01 -28.98 11.32
CA LYS A 691 -50.65 -29.50 12.52
C LYS A 691 -49.62 -30.30 13.30
N ILE A 692 -49.22 -29.76 14.45
CA ILE A 692 -48.22 -30.37 15.32
C ILE A 692 -48.93 -30.93 16.54
N SER A 693 -48.84 -32.25 16.72
CA SER A 693 -49.36 -32.94 17.90
C SER A 693 -48.29 -33.02 18.97
N LEU A 694 -48.61 -32.60 20.19
CA LEU A 694 -47.67 -32.51 21.30
C LEU A 694 -48.07 -33.41 22.47
N ARG A 695 -47.07 -33.85 23.23
CA ARG A 695 -47.23 -34.44 24.57
C ARG A 695 -46.60 -33.54 25.60
N LEU A 696 -47.30 -33.28 26.71
CA LEU A 696 -46.71 -32.58 27.84
C LEU A 696 -45.72 -33.50 28.56
N LEU A 697 -44.49 -33.02 28.76
CA LEU A 697 -43.50 -33.70 29.60
C LEU A 697 -43.44 -33.07 30.99
N GLU A 698 -43.36 -31.73 31.04
CA GLU A 698 -43.26 -30.99 32.30
C GLU A 698 -43.91 -29.59 32.18
N ASN A 699 -44.65 -29.16 33.21
CA ASN A 699 -45.04 -27.76 33.37
C ASN A 699 -43.98 -27.05 34.23
N LEU A 700 -43.18 -26.20 33.61
CA LEU A 700 -42.06 -25.51 34.27
C LEU A 700 -42.55 -24.35 35.14
N SER A 701 -43.76 -23.82 34.87
CA SER A 701 -44.38 -22.75 35.66
C SER A 701 -45.07 -23.23 36.94
N ALA A 702 -45.32 -24.53 37.09
CA ALA A 702 -46.00 -25.09 38.27
C ALA A 702 -45.07 -25.28 39.51
N LYS A 703 -43.74 -25.13 39.37
CA LYS A 703 -42.77 -25.38 40.44
C LYS A 703 -42.60 -24.27 41.47
N GLU A 704 -43.20 -23.09 41.31
CA GLU A 704 -43.15 -22.04 42.34
C GLU A 704 -44.20 -22.20 43.47
N GLY A 705 -45.05 -23.23 43.43
CA GLY A 705 -46.20 -23.37 44.35
C GLY A 705 -46.21 -24.58 45.29
N SER A 706 -45.11 -25.32 45.47
CA SER A 706 -45.09 -26.51 46.34
C SER A 706 -43.71 -26.72 47.01
N ALA A 707 -43.36 -25.78 47.88
CA ALA A 707 -42.52 -26.06 49.04
C ALA A 707 -43.29 -25.60 50.29
N TYR A 708 -43.83 -26.59 51.01
CA TYR A 708 -44.75 -26.57 52.16
C TYR A 708 -46.24 -26.47 51.88
#